data_AF-A0A7Y1XY64-F1
#
_entry.id   AF-A0A7Y1XY64-F1
#
_cell.length_a   1.000
_cell.length_b   1.000
_cell.length_c   1.000
_cell.angle_alpha   90.00
_cell.angle_beta   90.00
_cell.angle_gamma   90.00
#
_symmetry.space_group_name_H-M   'P 1'
#
loop_
_entity.id
_entity.type
_entity.pdbx_description
1 polymer ?
#
loop_
_entity_poly.entity_id
_entity_poly.type
_entity_poly.pdbx_seq_one_letter_code
_entity_poly.pdbx_strand_id
1 'polypeptide(L)'
;TQFYPKSVLDIIADLRALVRTNDLTGIDHKLHQLGLTSLLNTDKPTPVDEAKNIIYYLRTIYYDAIGNFYSDLRSTVDTASFDNPRIIRLGFWPGGDRDGNPFVTSEVTLQVADELRMTLMKCYYKELKALSKKLTFRGVEQVVHGLLEKLYASMFDPEQVLSQVQIETPLEQVQQTLMSEYHGLYQDDLQRLMDKVRLFGTHFAAMDIRQDHSVHVDTITAILMHSQHITESLDELDAEKLKDILLHEHIDLTYFQVEDARVMDTIASIRALHQIQSRNGATGCERYIISNSEDIFSVLFVFALLRWSGLWEGDIPVDIVPLFETMKGMEESDAIMKTLFDDPTYRSHVESRDSKQTMMLGFSDGTKDGGYLRANWEIFKTKEKLSMLCEEESMRAVFFDGRGGPPARGGGKTHRFYAAQSDRIANNEIQITIQGQTITSTYGTLDQFIYNAQQMLAAGLSNTLAGEKDSIGEEERALLEELAQSSFEKYDALKKHPDFLSYLEKKSTLKYYGRANIGSRPAKRGQRKELRLSDLRAISFVGSWSQLKQNVPGYFGIGTALSRLDEQGRLDEAKELFRTVPLFRALLLNSMMSLAKTNFSLTSYMAEDEQYGAFWQILFDEYRLTQEYVLKVSGYSELMQEESLSKASVEAREDIVLPLLLIQQYGLMKIQEDGPQKETFEKLVTRSLYGNINASRNSA
;
A
#
# COMPACT_ATOMS: atom_id res chain seq x y z
N THR A 1 -6.85 9.46 4.29
CA THR A 1 -7.32 9.19 5.66
C THR A 1 -6.34 9.90 6.56
N GLN A 2 -6.80 10.97 7.21
CA GLN A 2 -5.97 12.13 7.52
C GLN A 2 -4.83 11.78 8.50
N PHE A 3 -3.64 12.30 8.22
CA PHE A 3 -2.62 12.45 9.24
C PHE A 3 -3.05 13.60 10.14
N TYR A 4 -3.29 13.30 11.41
CA TYR A 4 -3.43 14.33 12.43
C TYR A 4 -2.30 15.36 12.26
N PRO A 5 -2.59 16.67 12.44
CA PRO A 5 -1.54 17.67 12.48
C PRO A 5 -0.43 17.24 13.45
N LYS A 6 0.82 17.62 13.16
CA LYS A 6 1.96 17.25 14.02
C LYS A 6 1.70 17.55 15.50
N SER A 7 1.08 18.69 15.81
CA SER A 7 0.69 19.06 17.18
C SER A 7 -0.19 18.02 17.86
N VAL A 8 -1.16 17.46 17.13
CA VAL A 8 -2.07 16.42 17.64
C VAL A 8 -1.32 15.09 17.81
N LEU A 9 -0.41 14.74 16.90
CA LEU A 9 0.44 13.55 17.05
C LEU A 9 1.33 13.62 18.28
N ASP A 10 1.93 14.79 18.53
CA ASP A 10 2.76 15.02 19.71
C ASP A 10 1.92 14.93 21.00
N ILE A 11 0.69 15.47 21.02
CA ILE A 11 -0.25 15.31 22.16
C ILE A 11 -0.61 13.84 22.39
N ILE A 12 -0.89 13.07 21.32
CA ILE A 12 -1.20 11.63 21.43
C ILE A 12 0.00 10.85 21.96
N ALA A 13 1.22 11.19 21.53
CA ALA A 13 2.45 10.57 22.02
C ALA A 13 2.65 10.84 23.53
N ASP A 14 2.47 12.09 23.95
CA ASP A 14 2.52 12.48 25.37
C ASP A 14 1.46 11.76 26.19
N LEU A 15 0.21 11.72 25.72
CA LEU A 15 -0.89 11.01 26.38
C LEU A 15 -0.54 9.54 26.61
N ARG A 16 0.05 8.86 25.63
CA ARG A 16 0.47 7.46 25.78
C ARG A 16 1.54 7.30 26.85
N ALA A 17 2.53 8.18 26.90
CA ALA A 17 3.56 8.15 27.94
C ALA A 17 2.96 8.35 29.34
N LEU A 18 2.07 9.33 29.48
CA LEU A 18 1.41 9.66 30.75
C LEU A 18 0.47 8.55 31.22
N VAL A 19 -0.25 7.89 30.30
CA VAL A 19 -1.06 6.70 30.62
C VAL A 19 -0.19 5.55 31.13
N ARG A 20 0.98 5.32 30.52
CA ARG A 20 1.92 4.27 30.97
C ARG A 20 2.48 4.54 32.36
N THR A 21 2.72 5.81 32.70
CA THR A 21 3.20 6.21 34.04
C THR A 21 2.07 6.48 35.03
N ASN A 22 0.81 6.35 34.63
CA ASN A 22 -0.37 6.64 35.42
C ASN A 22 -0.40 8.07 36.01
N ASP A 23 0.06 9.07 35.23
CA ASP A 23 0.01 10.49 35.62
C ASP A 23 -1.36 11.10 35.27
N LEU A 24 -2.31 11.01 36.20
CA LEU A 24 -3.69 11.46 36.00
C LEU A 24 -3.79 12.96 35.69
N THR A 25 -2.97 13.79 36.33
CA THR A 25 -2.98 15.25 36.10
C THR A 25 -2.48 15.58 34.71
N GLY A 26 -1.38 14.94 34.29
CA GLY A 26 -0.88 15.08 32.93
C GLY A 26 -1.89 14.61 31.89
N ILE A 27 -2.56 13.48 32.13
CA ILE A 27 -3.61 12.95 31.25
C ILE A 27 -4.75 13.95 31.09
N ASP A 28 -5.29 14.49 32.19
CA ASP A 28 -6.37 15.48 32.16
C ASP A 28 -5.97 16.73 31.36
N HIS A 29 -4.80 17.30 31.65
CA HIS A 29 -4.29 18.47 30.93
C HIS A 29 -4.15 18.20 29.43
N LYS A 30 -3.65 17.03 29.04
CA LYS A 30 -3.45 16.68 27.63
C LYS A 30 -4.76 16.38 26.91
N LEU A 31 -5.76 15.80 27.60
CA LEU A 31 -7.11 15.64 27.05
C LEU A 31 -7.80 17.00 26.81
N HIS A 32 -7.68 17.93 27.76
CA HIS A 32 -8.15 19.31 27.57
C HIS A 32 -7.42 20.00 26.42
N GLN A 33 -6.09 19.87 26.33
CA GLN A 33 -5.30 20.38 25.21
C GLN A 33 -5.80 19.81 23.88
N LEU A 34 -6.06 18.49 23.82
CA LEU A 34 -6.55 17.82 22.62
C LEU A 34 -7.93 18.35 22.20
N GLY A 35 -8.85 18.54 23.15
CA GLY A 35 -10.19 19.08 22.89
C GLY A 35 -10.20 20.53 22.36
N LEU A 36 -9.16 21.31 22.69
CA LEU A 36 -9.00 22.69 22.22
C LEU A 36 -8.12 22.82 20.96
N THR A 37 -7.43 21.74 20.56
CA THR A 37 -6.56 21.73 19.39
C THR A 37 -7.36 21.34 18.14
N SER A 38 -7.25 22.12 17.06
CA SER A 38 -7.91 21.77 15.80
C SER A 38 -7.39 20.42 15.27
N LEU A 39 -8.31 19.47 15.08
CA LEU A 39 -8.02 18.20 14.41
C LEU A 39 -8.07 18.33 12.88
N LEU A 40 -8.67 19.41 12.37
CA LEU A 40 -8.86 19.66 10.95
C LEU A 40 -7.80 20.64 10.45
N ASN A 41 -7.27 20.36 9.25
CA ASN A 41 -6.49 21.34 8.51
C ASN A 41 -7.45 22.34 7.86
N THR A 42 -7.16 23.64 8.02
CA THR A 42 -7.92 24.71 7.37
C THR A 42 -7.82 24.60 5.85
N ASP A 43 -6.61 24.30 5.37
CA ASP A 43 -6.28 24.17 3.95
C ASP A 43 -6.12 22.70 3.56
N LYS A 44 -6.34 22.43 2.26
CA LYS A 44 -6.08 21.12 1.69
C LYS A 44 -4.57 20.83 1.75
N PRO A 45 -4.13 19.67 2.28
CA PRO A 45 -2.71 19.38 2.39
C PRO A 45 -2.05 19.27 1.02
N THR A 46 -0.83 19.80 0.89
CA THR A 46 0.02 19.55 -0.28
C THR A 46 0.57 18.11 -0.24
N PRO A 47 1.01 17.53 -1.37
CA PRO A 47 1.67 16.22 -1.33
C PRO A 47 2.91 16.19 -0.42
N VAL A 48 3.62 17.32 -0.28
CA VAL A 48 4.78 17.44 0.62
C VAL A 48 4.35 17.38 2.08
N ASP A 49 3.22 18.01 2.44
CA ASP A 49 2.66 17.92 3.80
C ASP A 49 2.26 16.47 4.14
N GLU A 50 1.66 15.77 3.18
CA GLU A 50 1.34 14.34 3.33
C GLU A 50 2.60 13.50 3.56
N ALA A 51 3.66 13.75 2.79
CA ALA A 51 4.94 13.07 2.95
C ALA A 51 5.56 13.35 4.33
N LYS A 52 5.62 14.62 4.76
CA LYS A 52 6.17 15.03 6.06
C LYS A 52 5.48 14.34 7.24
N ASN A 53 4.16 14.15 7.15
CA ASN A 53 3.41 13.44 8.17
C ASN A 53 3.78 11.95 8.28
N ILE A 54 4.10 11.29 7.17
CA ILE A 54 4.55 9.88 7.20
C ILE A 54 6.02 9.81 7.65
N ILE A 55 6.86 10.74 7.17
CA ILE A 55 8.27 10.87 7.60
C ILE A 55 8.38 11.04 9.12
N TYR A 56 7.40 11.67 9.76
CA TYR A 56 7.32 11.72 11.23
C TYR A 56 7.30 10.32 11.86
N TYR A 57 6.50 9.39 11.35
CA TYR A 57 6.46 8.00 11.84
C TYR A 57 7.75 7.25 11.52
N LEU A 58 8.34 7.49 10.35
CA LEU A 58 9.65 6.91 10.00
C LEU A 58 10.69 7.29 11.06
N ARG A 59 10.77 8.59 11.38
CA ARG A 59 11.73 9.14 12.34
C ARG A 59 11.47 8.73 13.78
N THR A 60 10.22 8.78 14.23
CA THR A 60 9.89 8.65 15.66
C THR A 60 9.61 7.21 16.08
N ILE A 61 9.33 6.32 15.11
CA ILE A 61 8.95 4.94 15.39
C ILE A 61 9.79 3.96 14.59
N TYR A 62 9.78 4.04 13.25
CA TYR A 62 10.29 2.94 12.42
C TYR A 62 11.81 2.85 12.48
N TYR A 63 12.50 3.98 12.58
CA TYR A 63 13.95 4.04 12.72
C TYR A 63 14.46 3.20 13.91
N ASP A 64 13.82 3.36 15.06
CA ASP A 64 14.16 2.58 16.26
C ASP A 64 13.59 1.17 16.20
N ALA A 65 12.35 0.99 15.72
CA ALA A 65 11.72 -0.33 15.65
C ALA A 65 12.46 -1.31 14.74
N ILE A 66 12.88 -0.88 13.55
CA ILE A 66 13.63 -1.73 12.59
C ILE A 66 15.02 -2.02 13.14
N GLY A 67 15.72 -1.02 13.70
CA GLY A 67 17.04 -1.24 14.29
C GLY A 67 17.01 -2.19 15.49
N ASN A 68 16.00 -2.08 16.35
CA ASN A 68 15.78 -3.00 17.47
C ASN A 68 15.44 -4.40 16.97
N PHE A 69 14.50 -4.52 16.03
CA PHE A 69 14.15 -5.80 15.42
C PHE A 69 15.36 -6.51 14.80
N TYR A 70 16.19 -5.78 14.06
CA TYR A 70 17.43 -6.33 13.48
C TYR A 70 18.41 -6.79 14.55
N SER A 71 18.60 -5.98 15.60
CA SER A 71 19.49 -6.31 16.72
C SER A 71 19.01 -7.56 17.46
N ASP A 72 17.70 -7.65 17.73
CA ASP A 72 17.08 -8.79 18.39
C ASP A 72 17.24 -10.07 17.55
N LEU A 73 16.97 -10.00 16.24
CA LEU A 73 17.20 -11.11 15.32
C LEU A 73 18.66 -11.56 15.31
N ARG A 74 19.61 -10.63 15.18
CA ARG A 74 21.05 -10.93 15.18
C ARG A 74 21.49 -11.59 16.48
N SER A 75 20.90 -11.21 17.61
CA SER A 75 21.20 -11.82 18.91
C SER A 75 20.54 -13.20 19.10
N THR A 76 19.45 -13.47 18.39
CA THR A 76 18.68 -14.72 18.51
C THR A 76 19.18 -15.79 17.55
N VAL A 77 19.60 -15.41 16.34
CA VAL A 77 20.12 -16.31 15.32
C VAL A 77 21.59 -16.60 15.63
N ASP A 78 21.85 -17.78 16.21
CA ASP A 78 23.19 -18.27 16.61
C ASP A 78 24.08 -18.64 15.41
N THR A 79 24.36 -17.66 14.56
CA THR A 79 25.34 -17.76 13.49
C THR A 79 26.16 -16.48 13.45
N ALA A 80 27.48 -16.61 13.52
CA ALA A 80 28.42 -15.48 13.40
C ALA A 80 28.30 -14.73 12.04
N SER A 81 27.45 -15.20 11.13
CA SER A 81 27.29 -14.76 9.75
C SER A 81 25.95 -14.09 9.43
N PHE A 82 25.07 -13.82 10.40
CA PHE A 82 23.81 -13.11 10.10
C PHE A 82 24.12 -11.65 9.69
N ASP A 83 24.18 -11.42 8.39
CA ASP A 83 24.39 -10.12 7.75
C ASP A 83 23.38 -9.95 6.61
N ASN A 84 22.16 -9.55 6.97
CA ASN A 84 21.08 -9.30 6.01
C ASN A 84 20.43 -7.93 6.29
N PRO A 85 21.09 -6.82 5.93
CA PRO A 85 20.53 -5.48 6.09
C PRO A 85 19.30 -5.23 5.20
N ARG A 86 18.93 -6.18 4.32
CA ARG A 86 17.71 -6.10 3.49
C ARG A 86 16.53 -6.86 4.08
N ILE A 87 16.60 -7.32 5.33
CA ILE A 87 15.52 -8.06 6.01
C ILE A 87 14.20 -7.28 6.06
N ILE A 88 14.28 -5.95 6.24
CA ILE A 88 13.17 -5.02 6.13
C ILE A 88 13.62 -3.86 5.27
N ARG A 89 12.85 -3.56 4.21
CA ARG A 89 13.02 -2.36 3.38
C ARG A 89 11.75 -1.53 3.42
N LEU A 90 11.92 -0.21 3.47
CA LEU A 90 10.81 0.74 3.44
C LEU A 90 10.67 1.30 2.03
N GLY A 91 9.50 1.12 1.43
CA GLY A 91 9.09 1.84 0.21
C GLY A 91 8.29 3.10 0.56
N PHE A 92 8.33 4.12 -0.31
CA PHE A 92 7.69 5.41 -0.09
C PHE A 92 7.00 5.93 -1.36
N TRP A 93 5.67 6.01 -1.32
CA TRP A 93 4.86 6.56 -2.42
C TRP A 93 4.52 8.05 -2.33
N PRO A 94 4.31 8.66 -1.14
CA PRO A 94 4.01 10.09 -1.06
C PRO A 94 5.11 10.91 -1.74
N GLY A 95 4.74 11.77 -2.68
CA GLY A 95 5.69 12.53 -3.50
C GLY A 95 6.18 11.83 -4.77
N GLY A 96 6.01 10.51 -4.92
CA GLY A 96 6.38 9.76 -6.13
C GLY A 96 5.20 9.20 -6.94
N ASP A 97 4.10 8.83 -6.27
CA ASP A 97 2.88 8.34 -6.94
C ASP A 97 2.02 9.50 -7.49
N ARG A 98 2.12 9.69 -8.80
CA ARG A 98 1.47 10.74 -9.60
C ARG A 98 0.27 10.23 -10.41
N ASP A 99 -0.07 8.94 -10.34
CA ASP A 99 -1.28 8.40 -10.96
C ASP A 99 -2.53 9.14 -10.45
N GLY A 100 -3.16 9.86 -11.38
CA GLY A 100 -4.33 10.68 -11.13
C GLY A 100 -4.11 11.80 -10.12
N ASN A 101 -2.86 12.24 -9.91
CA ASN A 101 -2.52 13.35 -9.02
C ASN A 101 -1.64 14.40 -9.71
N PRO A 102 -2.23 15.42 -10.34
CA PRO A 102 -1.46 16.46 -11.03
C PRO A 102 -0.62 17.33 -10.09
N PHE A 103 -0.84 17.25 -8.78
CA PHE A 103 -0.06 18.00 -7.78
C PHE A 103 1.27 17.34 -7.42
N VAL A 104 1.50 16.07 -7.82
CA VAL A 104 2.77 15.37 -7.63
C VAL A 104 3.60 15.57 -8.88
N THR A 105 4.35 16.67 -8.91
CA THR A 105 5.29 16.99 -9.98
C THR A 105 6.66 16.40 -9.68
N SER A 106 7.54 16.42 -10.68
CA SER A 106 8.94 16.01 -10.52
C SER A 106 9.72 16.87 -9.50
N GLU A 107 9.36 18.15 -9.33
CA GLU A 107 9.91 19.01 -8.29
C GLU A 107 9.46 18.55 -6.88
N VAL A 108 8.18 18.24 -6.71
CA VAL A 108 7.66 17.67 -5.46
C VAL A 108 8.34 16.34 -5.13
N THR A 109 8.59 15.52 -6.15
CA THR A 109 9.33 14.26 -6.00
C THR A 109 10.72 14.50 -5.39
N LEU A 110 11.50 15.42 -5.97
CA LEU A 110 12.83 15.79 -5.46
C LEU A 110 12.78 16.36 -4.05
N GLN A 111 11.83 17.25 -3.78
CA GLN A 111 11.66 17.86 -2.46
C GLN A 111 11.40 16.80 -1.38
N VAL A 112 10.55 15.80 -1.67
CA VAL A 112 10.25 14.73 -0.72
C VAL A 112 11.46 13.80 -0.53
N ALA A 113 12.22 13.50 -1.58
CA ALA A 113 13.46 12.73 -1.46
C ALA A 113 14.50 13.41 -0.55
N ASP A 114 14.63 14.74 -0.67
CA ASP A 114 15.50 15.53 0.21
C ASP A 114 14.98 15.53 1.65
N GLU A 115 13.67 15.65 1.88
CA GLU A 115 13.08 15.57 3.23
C GLU A 115 13.32 14.21 3.89
N LEU A 116 13.24 13.11 3.14
CA LEU A 116 13.59 11.75 3.61
C LEU A 116 15.06 11.69 4.05
N ARG A 117 15.99 12.04 3.15
CA ARG A 117 17.44 12.02 3.43
C ARG A 117 17.80 12.92 4.61
N MET A 118 17.39 14.19 4.58
CA MET A 118 17.71 15.15 5.66
C MET A 118 17.15 14.65 6.99
N THR A 119 15.97 14.02 7.01
CA THR A 119 15.39 13.48 8.23
C THR A 119 16.20 12.29 8.76
N LEU A 120 16.69 11.41 7.90
CA LEU A 120 17.59 10.32 8.31
C LEU A 120 18.90 10.85 8.89
N MET A 121 19.47 11.92 8.31
CA MET A 121 20.66 12.56 8.87
C MET A 121 20.41 13.10 10.28
N LYS A 122 19.19 13.60 10.59
CA LYS A 122 18.80 13.97 11.97
C LYS A 122 18.81 12.78 12.91
N CYS A 123 18.42 11.59 12.42
CA CYS A 123 18.45 10.35 13.20
C CYS A 123 19.90 9.95 13.51
N TYR A 124 20.76 9.83 12.48
CA TYR A 124 22.18 9.50 12.67
C TYR A 124 22.90 10.51 13.55
N TYR A 125 22.68 11.81 13.35
CA TYR A 125 23.26 12.85 14.19
C TYR A 125 22.85 12.70 15.66
N LYS A 126 21.55 12.45 15.92
CA LYS A 126 21.03 12.27 17.29
C LYS A 126 21.72 11.09 18.00
N GLU A 127 21.85 9.96 17.31
CA GLU A 127 22.49 8.77 17.89
C GLU A 127 23.98 8.95 18.08
N LEU A 128 24.69 9.42 17.06
CA LEU A 128 26.12 9.67 17.14
C LEU A 128 26.46 10.70 18.23
N LYS A 129 25.60 11.70 18.43
CA LYS A 129 25.74 12.69 19.51
C LYS A 129 25.50 12.11 20.91
N ALA A 130 24.65 11.09 21.02
CA ALA A 130 24.50 10.36 22.28
C ALA A 130 25.74 9.49 22.53
N LEU A 131 26.24 8.81 21.50
CA LEU A 131 27.44 8.00 21.53
C LEU A 131 28.71 8.80 21.80
N SER A 132 28.83 10.03 21.31
CA SER A 132 30.02 10.86 21.53
C SER A 132 30.28 11.18 22.99
N LYS A 133 29.26 11.12 23.86
CA LYS A 133 29.41 11.23 25.32
C LYS A 133 30.09 10.01 25.94
N LYS A 134 30.05 8.86 25.27
CA LYS A 134 30.67 7.60 25.69
C LYS A 134 32.04 7.40 25.00
N LEU A 135 32.14 7.77 23.72
CA LEU A 135 33.30 7.59 22.85
C LEU A 135 34.31 8.74 22.98
N THR A 136 34.80 8.98 24.20
CA THR A 136 35.70 10.10 24.56
C THR A 136 37.18 9.75 24.49
N PHE A 137 37.52 8.67 23.79
CA PHE A 137 38.88 8.12 23.76
C PHE A 137 39.78 8.85 22.76
N ARG A 138 41.10 8.84 23.02
CA ARG A 138 42.10 9.41 22.11
C ARG A 138 42.06 8.67 20.77
N GLY A 139 42.05 9.41 19.67
CA GLY A 139 41.94 8.84 18.31
C GLY A 139 40.50 8.52 17.87
N VAL A 140 39.56 8.40 18.81
CA VAL A 140 38.13 8.19 18.52
C VAL A 140 37.37 9.52 18.48
N GLU A 141 37.57 10.38 19.48
CA GLU A 141 36.80 11.61 19.64
C GLU A 141 36.86 12.53 18.40
N GLN A 142 38.05 12.70 17.80
CA GLN A 142 38.23 13.53 16.61
C GLN A 142 37.47 12.99 15.40
N VAL A 143 37.46 11.67 15.21
CA VAL A 143 36.75 11.01 14.10
C VAL A 143 35.24 11.16 14.27
N VAL A 144 34.74 10.94 15.50
CA VAL A 144 33.33 11.13 15.86
C VAL A 144 32.91 12.59 15.66
N HIS A 145 33.73 13.56 16.08
CA HIS A 145 33.44 14.98 15.90
C HIS A 145 33.36 15.38 14.42
N GLY A 146 34.31 14.94 13.60
CA GLY A 146 34.29 15.23 12.16
C GLY A 146 33.07 14.64 11.46
N LEU A 147 32.61 13.45 11.85
CA LEU A 147 31.37 12.89 11.33
C LEU A 147 30.13 13.66 11.83
N LEU A 148 30.11 14.10 13.10
CA LEU A 148 29.04 14.93 13.65
C LEU A 148 28.87 16.25 12.89
N GLU A 149 29.96 16.92 12.52
CA GLU A 149 29.92 18.17 11.74
C GLU A 149 29.29 17.95 10.36
N LYS A 150 29.71 16.88 9.67
CA LYS A 150 29.15 16.49 8.36
C LYS A 150 27.65 16.20 8.45
N LEU A 151 27.24 15.38 9.43
CA LEU A 151 25.83 15.05 9.64
C LEU A 151 25.01 16.29 10.02
N TYR A 152 25.59 17.21 10.81
CA TYR A 152 24.94 18.46 11.17
C TYR A 152 24.67 19.36 9.96
N ALA A 153 25.61 19.47 9.02
CA ALA A 153 25.40 20.21 7.79
C ALA A 153 24.32 19.55 6.91
N SER A 154 24.42 18.24 6.70
CA SER A 154 23.53 17.47 5.84
C SER A 154 22.07 17.39 6.34
N MET A 155 21.84 17.58 7.64
CA MET A 155 20.49 17.52 8.21
C MET A 155 19.66 18.80 8.05
N PHE A 156 20.27 19.91 7.60
CA PHE A 156 19.62 21.21 7.39
C PHE A 156 19.73 21.73 5.97
N ASP A 157 20.80 21.40 5.25
CA ASP A 157 21.04 21.86 3.89
C ASP A 157 20.86 20.70 2.90
N PRO A 158 19.88 20.76 1.99
CA PRO A 158 19.69 19.72 0.99
C PRO A 158 20.90 19.58 0.07
N GLU A 159 21.71 20.62 -0.15
CA GLU A 159 22.87 20.53 -1.04
C GLU A 159 24.07 19.86 -0.39
N GLN A 160 24.07 19.70 0.93
CA GLN A 160 25.09 18.94 1.66
C GLN A 160 24.75 17.45 1.64
N VAL A 161 25.17 16.75 0.61
CA VAL A 161 24.93 15.31 0.42
C VAL A 161 26.08 14.50 1.03
N LEU A 162 25.73 13.42 1.74
CA LEU A 162 26.68 12.44 2.26
C LEU A 162 26.39 11.08 1.63
N SER A 163 27.43 10.43 1.11
CA SER A 163 27.35 9.04 0.66
C SER A 163 27.41 8.08 1.85
N GLN A 164 26.91 6.85 1.67
CA GLN A 164 26.96 5.82 2.72
C GLN A 164 28.40 5.54 3.16
N VAL A 165 29.34 5.46 2.21
CA VAL A 165 30.78 5.26 2.49
C VAL A 165 31.34 6.39 3.37
N GLN A 166 30.94 7.64 3.13
CA GLN A 166 31.39 8.78 3.95
C GLN A 166 30.89 8.73 5.41
N ILE A 167 29.86 7.93 5.70
CA ILE A 167 29.32 7.69 7.04
C ILE A 167 29.94 6.42 7.64
N GLU A 168 30.03 5.34 6.88
CA GLU A 168 30.52 4.04 7.36
C GLU A 168 32.02 4.06 7.65
N THR A 169 32.86 4.63 6.77
CA THR A 169 34.32 4.61 6.95
C THR A 169 34.78 5.21 8.28
N PRO A 170 34.30 6.39 8.73
CA PRO A 170 34.61 6.89 10.07
C PRO A 170 34.14 5.95 11.20
N LEU A 171 32.97 5.33 11.08
CA LEU A 171 32.46 4.40 12.10
C LEU A 171 33.31 3.13 12.19
N GLU A 172 33.73 2.58 11.05
CA GLU A 172 34.65 1.43 10.97
C GLU A 172 36.01 1.76 11.58
N GLN A 173 36.55 2.96 11.33
CA GLN A 173 37.78 3.43 11.96
C GLN A 173 37.64 3.48 13.49
N VAL A 174 36.51 4.01 13.99
CA VAL A 174 36.22 4.02 15.43
C VAL A 174 36.12 2.59 15.95
N GLN A 175 35.42 1.69 15.26
CA GLN A 175 35.28 0.29 15.65
C GLN A 175 36.64 -0.40 15.77
N GLN A 176 37.51 -0.26 14.76
CA GLN A 176 38.86 -0.82 14.77
C GLN A 176 39.66 -0.32 15.97
N THR A 177 39.63 0.99 16.23
CA THR A 177 40.34 1.61 17.36
C THR A 177 39.81 1.11 18.71
N LEU A 178 38.48 0.98 18.86
CA LEU A 178 37.88 0.43 20.08
C LEU A 178 38.34 -1.00 20.34
N MET A 179 38.40 -1.84 19.29
CA MET A 179 38.81 -3.24 19.42
C MET A 179 40.32 -3.38 19.71
N SER A 180 41.17 -2.59 19.07
CA SER A 180 42.63 -2.71 19.21
C SER A 180 43.18 -2.07 20.48
N GLU A 181 42.62 -0.92 20.90
CA GLU A 181 43.21 -0.09 21.96
C GLU A 181 42.34 0.03 23.22
N TYR A 182 41.02 -0.23 23.12
CA TYR A 182 40.06 0.02 24.20
C TYR A 182 39.20 -1.20 24.57
N HIS A 183 39.69 -2.41 24.27
CA HIS A 183 39.06 -3.69 24.62
C HIS A 183 37.58 -3.83 24.20
N GLY A 184 37.18 -3.17 23.11
CA GLY A 184 35.80 -3.22 22.61
C GLY A 184 34.79 -2.45 23.49
N LEU A 185 35.22 -1.54 24.36
CA LEU A 185 34.32 -0.77 25.21
C LEU A 185 33.32 0.04 24.35
N TYR A 186 32.02 -0.13 24.62
CA TYR A 186 30.90 0.44 23.84
C TYR A 186 30.78 -0.05 22.38
N GLN A 187 31.44 -1.16 22.02
CA GLN A 187 31.35 -1.74 20.67
C GLN A 187 29.91 -2.06 20.26
N ASP A 188 29.09 -2.61 21.16
CA ASP A 188 27.70 -2.96 20.86
C ASP A 188 26.85 -1.73 20.52
N ASP A 189 27.07 -0.61 21.23
CA ASP A 189 26.35 0.63 20.94
C ASP A 189 26.76 1.20 19.57
N LEU A 190 28.04 1.15 19.22
CA LEU A 190 28.54 1.56 17.90
C LEU A 190 28.00 0.63 16.80
N GLN A 191 28.01 -0.68 17.04
CA GLN A 191 27.53 -1.67 16.08
C GLN A 191 26.04 -1.46 15.76
N ARG A 192 25.20 -1.10 16.74
CA ARG A 192 23.79 -0.76 16.49
C ARG A 192 23.64 0.44 15.55
N LEU A 193 24.47 1.48 15.69
CA LEU A 193 24.46 2.61 14.76
C LEU A 193 24.93 2.18 13.37
N MET A 194 25.99 1.39 13.27
CA MET A 194 26.49 0.85 11.99
C MET A 194 25.43 -0.02 11.29
N ASP A 195 24.73 -0.88 12.05
CA ASP A 195 23.62 -1.69 11.54
C ASP A 195 22.49 -0.80 11.01
N LYS A 196 22.11 0.26 11.73
CA LYS A 196 21.13 1.25 11.23
C LYS A 196 21.62 1.96 9.97
N VAL A 197 22.90 2.31 9.87
CA VAL A 197 23.45 2.90 8.63
C VAL A 197 23.31 1.95 7.44
N ARG A 198 23.55 0.64 7.64
CA ARG A 198 23.36 -0.38 6.59
C ARG A 198 21.90 -0.63 6.25
N LEU A 199 21.01 -0.60 7.23
CA LEU A 199 19.56 -0.82 7.07
C LEU A 199 18.88 0.33 6.28
N PHE A 200 19.26 1.58 6.55
CA PHE A 200 18.59 2.76 6.00
C PHE A 200 19.39 3.51 4.92
N GLY A 201 20.68 3.21 4.77
CA GLY A 201 21.60 3.88 3.84
C GLY A 201 21.59 5.39 4.03
N THR A 202 21.35 6.13 2.95
CA THR A 202 21.28 7.60 2.94
C THR A 202 19.92 8.13 2.44
N HIS A 203 18.93 7.26 2.26
CA HIS A 203 17.64 7.61 1.64
C HIS A 203 16.43 7.40 2.57
N PHE A 204 16.59 6.72 3.72
CA PHE A 204 15.56 6.38 4.71
C PHE A 204 14.50 5.38 4.23
N ALA A 205 13.82 5.70 3.13
CA ALA A 205 12.86 4.83 2.45
C ALA A 205 13.00 5.02 0.94
N ALA A 206 12.97 3.92 0.20
CA ALA A 206 13.08 3.91 -1.26
C ALA A 206 11.83 4.55 -1.87
N MET A 207 12.00 5.64 -2.60
CA MET A 207 10.86 6.30 -3.24
C MET A 207 10.47 5.56 -4.53
N ASP A 208 9.17 5.33 -4.72
CA ASP A 208 8.66 4.74 -5.95
C ASP A 208 8.04 5.83 -6.84
N ILE A 209 8.37 5.82 -8.13
CA ILE A 209 7.63 6.60 -9.12
C ILE A 209 6.48 5.75 -9.63
N ARG A 210 5.27 6.31 -9.71
CA ARG A 210 4.11 5.60 -10.26
C ARG A 210 3.29 6.49 -11.18
N GLN A 211 2.99 6.01 -12.38
CA GLN A 211 2.17 6.71 -13.37
C GLN A 211 1.23 5.75 -14.11
N ASP A 212 0.13 6.27 -14.65
CA ASP A 212 -0.83 5.53 -15.46
C ASP A 212 -0.32 5.33 -16.90
N HIS A 213 -0.52 4.13 -17.44
CA HIS A 213 -0.07 3.76 -18.79
C HIS A 213 -0.56 4.73 -19.88
N SER A 214 -1.78 5.28 -19.76
CA SER A 214 -2.30 6.25 -20.74
C SER A 214 -1.44 7.51 -20.86
N VAL A 215 -0.76 7.92 -19.78
CA VAL A 215 0.15 9.07 -19.82
C VAL A 215 1.44 8.71 -20.57
N HIS A 216 1.89 7.46 -20.48
CA HIS A 216 3.03 6.98 -21.28
C HIS A 216 2.69 6.93 -22.76
N VAL A 217 1.47 6.49 -23.11
CA VAL A 217 0.95 6.53 -24.50
C VAL A 217 1.01 7.96 -25.05
N ASP A 218 0.48 8.93 -24.31
CA ASP A 218 0.49 10.35 -24.71
C ASP A 218 1.94 10.86 -24.88
N THR A 219 2.84 10.46 -23.98
CA THR A 219 4.26 10.88 -23.98
C THR A 219 5.03 10.29 -25.17
N ILE A 220 4.89 8.99 -25.43
CA ILE A 220 5.56 8.31 -26.55
C ILE A 220 5.02 8.82 -27.88
N THR A 221 3.71 9.01 -28.01
CA THR A 221 3.10 9.63 -29.21
C THR A 221 3.74 10.97 -29.51
N ALA A 222 3.85 11.86 -28.50
CA ALA A 222 4.48 13.17 -28.67
C ALA A 222 5.96 13.08 -29.08
N ILE A 223 6.72 12.13 -28.52
CA ILE A 223 8.13 11.88 -28.87
C ILE A 223 8.26 11.37 -30.31
N LEU A 224 7.43 10.42 -30.72
CA LEU A 224 7.46 9.83 -32.06
C LEU A 224 7.00 10.83 -33.14
N MET A 225 6.05 11.71 -32.82
CA MET A 225 5.69 12.84 -33.70
C MET A 225 6.87 13.82 -33.86
N HIS A 226 7.53 14.20 -32.76
CA HIS A 226 8.67 15.12 -32.80
C HIS A 226 9.86 14.56 -33.57
N SER A 227 10.11 13.25 -33.46
CA SER A 227 11.16 12.54 -34.19
C SER A 227 10.75 12.08 -35.59
N GLN A 228 9.56 12.48 -36.06
CA GLN A 228 9.02 12.21 -37.40
C GLN A 228 8.81 10.73 -37.75
N HIS A 229 8.63 9.86 -36.74
CA HIS A 229 8.27 8.45 -36.94
C HIS A 229 6.78 8.24 -37.26
N ILE A 230 5.93 9.12 -36.73
CA ILE A 230 4.47 9.16 -36.95
C ILE A 230 4.00 10.59 -37.17
N THR A 231 2.76 10.76 -37.65
CA THR A 231 2.17 12.08 -37.87
C THR A 231 1.15 12.49 -36.82
N GLU A 232 0.34 11.57 -36.30
CA GLU A 232 -0.74 11.85 -35.35
C GLU A 232 -0.93 10.74 -34.30
N SER A 233 -0.91 9.46 -34.70
CA SER A 233 -1.25 8.34 -33.82
C SER A 233 -0.24 7.20 -33.90
N LEU A 234 -0.09 6.45 -32.79
CA LEU A 234 0.67 5.20 -32.75
C LEU A 234 0.10 4.12 -33.67
N ASP A 235 -1.19 4.19 -34.01
CA ASP A 235 -1.86 3.24 -34.92
C ASP A 235 -1.28 3.26 -36.35
N GLU A 236 -0.48 4.29 -36.69
CA GLU A 236 0.27 4.36 -37.95
C GLU A 236 1.42 3.34 -38.03
N LEU A 237 1.85 2.81 -36.88
CA LEU A 237 2.88 1.78 -36.77
C LEU A 237 2.22 0.45 -36.44
N ASP A 238 2.66 -0.61 -37.11
CA ASP A 238 2.33 -1.96 -36.63
C ASP A 238 3.09 -2.26 -35.32
N ALA A 239 2.59 -3.25 -34.58
CA ALA A 239 3.10 -3.60 -33.26
C ALA A 239 4.58 -4.01 -33.26
N GLU A 240 5.05 -4.70 -34.31
CA GLU A 240 6.44 -5.15 -34.41
C GLU A 240 7.38 -3.98 -34.69
N LYS A 241 6.99 -3.06 -35.59
CA LYS A 241 7.76 -1.86 -35.87
C LYS A 241 7.82 -0.94 -34.65
N LEU A 242 6.70 -0.75 -33.94
CA LEU A 242 6.68 0.02 -32.70
C LEU A 242 7.58 -0.62 -31.64
N LYS A 243 7.51 -1.94 -31.47
CA LYS A 243 8.39 -2.70 -30.57
C LYS A 243 9.87 -2.50 -30.92
N ASP A 244 10.23 -2.59 -32.20
CA ASP A 244 11.61 -2.41 -32.67
C ASP A 244 12.15 -1.00 -32.36
N ILE A 245 11.36 0.04 -32.63
CA ILE A 245 11.71 1.44 -32.29
C ILE A 245 11.97 1.58 -30.79
N LEU A 246 11.09 1.05 -29.94
CA LEU A 246 11.18 1.17 -28.48
C LEU A 246 12.39 0.43 -27.90
N LEU A 247 12.78 -0.70 -28.50
CA LEU A 247 13.84 -1.57 -27.99
C LEU A 247 15.23 -1.30 -28.58
N HIS A 248 15.31 -0.79 -29.80
CA HIS A 248 16.59 -0.74 -30.51
C HIS A 248 16.97 0.66 -30.96
N GLU A 249 16.01 1.54 -31.28
CA GLU A 249 16.33 2.89 -31.70
C GLU A 249 16.67 3.82 -30.53
N HIS A 250 17.48 4.85 -30.82
CA HIS A 250 17.88 5.88 -29.87
C HIS A 250 17.31 7.23 -30.30
N ILE A 251 16.39 7.77 -29.50
CA ILE A 251 15.84 9.12 -29.68
C ILE A 251 16.40 10.01 -28.57
N ASP A 252 17.09 11.08 -28.95
CA ASP A 252 17.68 12.01 -27.97
C ASP A 252 16.60 12.97 -27.41
N LEU A 253 16.33 12.86 -26.11
CA LEU A 253 15.35 13.71 -25.40
C LEU A 253 15.97 14.96 -24.77
N THR A 254 17.25 15.25 -25.01
CA THR A 254 17.96 16.40 -24.41
C THR A 254 17.28 17.73 -24.74
N TYR A 255 16.90 17.93 -26.00
CA TYR A 255 16.25 19.15 -26.50
C TYR A 255 14.75 18.99 -26.78
N PHE A 256 14.16 17.87 -26.38
CA PHE A 256 12.73 17.62 -26.57
C PHE A 256 11.89 18.62 -25.76
N GLN A 257 10.95 19.29 -26.42
CA GLN A 257 10.05 20.28 -25.83
C GLN A 257 8.69 20.24 -26.54
N VAL A 258 7.61 20.21 -25.76
CA VAL A 258 6.22 20.32 -26.22
C VAL A 258 5.41 21.16 -25.23
N GLU A 259 4.27 21.69 -25.68
CA GLU A 259 3.38 22.50 -24.82
C GLU A 259 2.66 21.70 -23.74
N ASP A 260 2.47 20.38 -23.92
CA ASP A 260 1.81 19.53 -22.93
C ASP A 260 2.71 19.36 -21.68
N ALA A 261 2.35 20.09 -20.62
CA ALA A 261 3.06 20.07 -19.34
C ALA A 261 3.13 18.68 -18.69
N ARG A 262 2.16 17.79 -18.95
CA ARG A 262 2.13 16.43 -18.39
C ARG A 262 3.11 15.52 -19.13
N VAL A 263 3.28 15.69 -20.43
CA VAL A 263 4.33 15.02 -21.21
C VAL A 263 5.70 15.47 -20.70
N MET A 264 5.90 16.78 -20.55
CA MET A 264 7.15 17.33 -20.03
C MET A 264 7.46 16.87 -18.60
N ASP A 265 6.46 16.79 -17.72
CA ASP A 265 6.62 16.27 -16.36
C ASP A 265 6.92 14.77 -16.33
N THR A 266 6.39 13.98 -17.27
CA THR A 266 6.71 12.54 -17.38
C THR A 266 8.18 12.33 -17.74
N ILE A 267 8.73 13.11 -18.67
CA ILE A 267 10.17 13.08 -19.00
C ILE A 267 10.99 13.61 -17.83
N ALA A 268 10.55 14.70 -17.19
CA ALA A 268 11.22 15.24 -16.01
C ALA A 268 11.24 14.23 -14.84
N SER A 269 10.27 13.32 -14.76
CA SER A 269 10.24 12.27 -13.72
C SER A 269 11.41 11.30 -13.84
N ILE A 270 11.85 11.00 -15.06
CA ILE A 270 13.02 10.15 -15.33
C ILE A 270 14.29 10.86 -14.88
N ARG A 271 14.39 12.17 -15.14
CA ARG A 271 15.50 13.01 -14.66
C ARG A 271 15.53 13.10 -13.14
N ALA A 272 14.36 13.28 -12.52
CA ALA A 272 14.23 13.32 -11.06
C ALA A 272 14.66 11.99 -10.44
N LEU A 273 14.26 10.85 -11.02
CA LEU A 273 14.71 9.52 -10.59
C LEU A 273 16.24 9.44 -10.58
N HIS A 274 16.91 9.77 -11.69
CA HIS A 274 18.38 9.77 -11.75
C HIS A 274 19.03 10.73 -10.75
N GLN A 275 18.47 11.93 -10.56
CA GLN A 275 18.97 12.90 -9.59
C GLN A 275 18.85 12.39 -8.14
N ILE A 276 17.79 11.64 -7.82
CA ILE A 276 17.65 11.00 -6.52
C ILE A 276 18.68 9.89 -6.36
N GLN A 277 18.89 9.07 -7.38
CA GLN A 277 19.89 8.00 -7.34
C GLN A 277 21.31 8.55 -7.12
N SER A 278 21.67 9.65 -7.78
CA SER A 278 23.00 10.26 -7.62
C SER A 278 23.23 10.89 -6.24
N ARG A 279 22.18 11.41 -5.59
CA ARG A 279 22.26 12.03 -4.25
C ARG A 279 22.07 11.02 -3.11
N ASN A 280 21.18 10.05 -3.29
CA ASN A 280 20.67 9.20 -2.23
C ASN A 280 21.06 7.70 -2.40
N GLY A 281 21.86 7.40 -3.44
CA GLY A 281 22.18 6.04 -3.87
C GLY A 281 21.07 5.43 -4.73
N ALA A 282 21.41 4.40 -5.52
CA ALA A 282 20.47 3.77 -6.46
C ALA A 282 19.16 3.32 -5.80
N THR A 283 19.25 2.72 -4.61
CA THR A 283 18.11 2.27 -3.78
C THR A 283 17.21 3.39 -3.30
N GLY A 284 17.65 4.65 -3.34
CA GLY A 284 16.83 5.80 -2.97
C GLY A 284 15.64 6.02 -3.89
N CYS A 285 15.73 5.60 -5.15
CA CYS A 285 14.63 5.61 -6.12
C CYS A 285 14.94 4.60 -7.23
N GLU A 286 14.56 3.34 -7.03
CA GLU A 286 14.89 2.24 -7.94
C GLU A 286 13.67 1.63 -8.62
N ARG A 287 12.43 2.07 -8.33
CA ARG A 287 11.21 1.48 -8.92
C ARG A 287 10.38 2.49 -9.69
N TYR A 288 9.99 2.09 -10.89
CA TYR A 288 8.98 2.77 -11.71
C TYR A 288 7.78 1.84 -11.92
N ILE A 289 6.64 2.18 -11.31
CA ILE A 289 5.40 1.42 -11.33
C ILE A 289 4.46 1.95 -12.42
N ILE A 290 3.94 1.06 -13.24
CA ILE A 290 3.01 1.39 -14.32
C ILE A 290 1.60 0.92 -13.94
N SER A 291 0.66 1.84 -13.79
CA SER A 291 -0.75 1.49 -13.53
C SER A 291 -1.46 1.15 -14.83
N ASN A 292 -2.48 0.28 -14.77
CA ASN A 292 -3.22 -0.24 -15.91
C ASN A 292 -2.32 -0.89 -16.98
N SER A 293 -1.42 -1.79 -16.55
CA SER A 293 -0.61 -2.62 -17.46
C SER A 293 -1.46 -3.74 -18.05
N GLU A 294 -1.83 -3.64 -19.33
CA GLU A 294 -2.63 -4.63 -20.05
C GLU A 294 -1.95 -5.18 -21.31
N ASP A 295 -0.73 -4.74 -21.62
CA ASP A 295 0.05 -5.23 -22.76
C ASP A 295 1.57 -5.03 -22.54
N ILE A 296 2.38 -5.49 -23.51
CA ILE A 296 3.84 -5.33 -23.49
C ILE A 296 4.28 -3.87 -23.59
N PHE A 297 3.50 -3.01 -24.27
CA PHE A 297 3.87 -1.61 -24.49
C PHE A 297 3.84 -0.80 -23.21
N SER A 298 3.02 -1.22 -22.23
CA SER A 298 3.07 -0.66 -20.87
C SER A 298 4.47 -0.66 -20.26
N VAL A 299 5.21 -1.75 -20.43
CA VAL A 299 6.60 -1.88 -19.97
C VAL A 299 7.57 -1.23 -20.94
N LEU A 300 7.41 -1.48 -22.26
CA LEU A 300 8.36 -0.99 -23.26
C LEU A 300 8.39 0.53 -23.38
N PHE A 301 7.28 1.23 -23.15
CA PHE A 301 7.26 2.69 -23.16
C PHE A 301 8.12 3.29 -22.04
N VAL A 302 8.01 2.75 -20.82
CA VAL A 302 8.86 3.21 -19.71
C VAL A 302 10.32 2.82 -19.96
N PHE A 303 10.58 1.62 -20.48
CA PHE A 303 11.93 1.18 -20.81
C PHE A 303 12.59 2.07 -21.88
N ALA A 304 11.84 2.42 -22.94
CA ALA A 304 12.27 3.36 -23.96
C ALA A 304 12.55 4.74 -23.37
N LEU A 305 11.67 5.29 -22.52
CA LEU A 305 11.90 6.59 -21.86
C LEU A 305 13.17 6.58 -20.99
N LEU A 306 13.44 5.50 -20.27
CA LEU A 306 14.68 5.36 -19.49
C LEU A 306 15.91 5.34 -20.40
N ARG A 307 15.87 4.58 -21.50
CA ARG A 307 16.98 4.49 -22.49
C ARG A 307 17.22 5.81 -23.22
N TRP A 308 16.16 6.39 -23.77
CA TRP A 308 16.19 7.65 -24.52
C TRP A 308 16.55 8.87 -23.66
N SER A 309 16.47 8.75 -22.34
CA SER A 309 16.93 9.82 -21.44
C SER A 309 18.44 10.06 -21.52
N GLY A 310 19.23 9.05 -21.90
CA GLY A 310 20.68 9.13 -21.95
C GLY A 310 21.37 9.39 -20.60
N LEU A 311 20.66 9.20 -19.48
CA LEU A 311 21.16 9.57 -18.15
C LEU A 311 22.12 8.54 -17.53
N TRP A 312 22.08 7.29 -17.99
CA TRP A 312 22.95 6.22 -17.49
C TRP A 312 23.96 5.81 -18.56
N GLU A 313 25.25 5.74 -18.19
CA GLU A 313 26.34 5.34 -19.10
C GLU A 313 26.43 3.82 -19.31
N GLY A 314 25.66 3.02 -18.58
CA GLY A 314 25.64 1.55 -18.62
C GLY A 314 24.26 0.97 -18.30
N ASP A 315 24.21 -0.09 -17.51
CA ASP A 315 22.95 -0.71 -17.10
C ASP A 315 22.04 0.29 -16.36
N ILE A 316 20.76 0.26 -16.68
CA ILE A 316 19.74 1.13 -16.07
C ILE A 316 19.30 0.49 -14.74
N PRO A 317 19.63 1.06 -13.57
CA PRO A 317 19.36 0.49 -12.26
C PRO A 317 17.94 0.85 -11.79
N VAL A 318 16.94 0.60 -12.64
CA VAL A 318 15.53 0.91 -12.38
C VAL A 318 14.67 -0.31 -12.65
N ASP A 319 14.05 -0.86 -11.61
CA ASP A 319 12.99 -1.86 -11.64
C ASP A 319 11.72 -1.29 -12.29
N ILE A 320 11.37 -1.79 -13.48
CA ILE A 320 10.09 -1.48 -14.15
C ILE A 320 9.04 -2.47 -13.65
N VAL A 321 8.01 -1.97 -12.98
CA VAL A 321 7.03 -2.77 -12.24
C VAL A 321 5.64 -2.62 -12.89
N PRO A 322 5.19 -3.59 -13.71
CA PRO A 322 3.82 -3.58 -14.22
C PRO A 322 2.82 -3.84 -13.08
N LEU A 323 1.73 -3.06 -13.03
CA LEU A 323 0.59 -3.30 -12.15
C LEU A 323 -0.55 -3.94 -12.94
N PHE A 324 -0.76 -5.23 -12.71
CA PHE A 324 -1.92 -5.97 -13.21
C PHE A 324 -3.08 -5.77 -12.23
N GLU A 325 -4.00 -4.86 -12.57
CA GLU A 325 -5.14 -4.50 -11.71
C GLU A 325 -6.52 -4.84 -12.29
N THR A 326 -6.61 -5.05 -13.60
CA THR A 326 -7.85 -5.47 -14.28
C THR A 326 -7.87 -6.99 -14.45
N MET A 327 -9.07 -7.57 -14.61
CA MET A 327 -9.21 -9.01 -14.89
C MET A 327 -8.46 -9.41 -16.16
N LYS A 328 -8.56 -8.57 -17.21
CA LYS A 328 -7.83 -8.75 -18.47
C LYS A 328 -6.31 -8.74 -18.23
N GLY A 329 -5.79 -7.73 -17.53
CA GLY A 329 -4.36 -7.63 -17.24
C GLY A 329 -3.84 -8.82 -16.42
N MET A 330 -4.63 -9.33 -15.47
CA MET A 330 -4.29 -10.56 -14.73
C MET A 330 -4.30 -11.81 -15.62
N GLU A 331 -5.31 -11.94 -16.48
CA GLU A 331 -5.45 -13.07 -17.41
C GLU A 331 -4.31 -13.16 -18.42
N GLU A 332 -3.87 -12.02 -18.98
CA GLU A 332 -2.84 -11.92 -20.02
C GLU A 332 -1.41 -11.75 -19.45
N SER A 333 -1.26 -11.64 -18.12
CA SER A 333 -0.01 -11.26 -17.46
C SER A 333 1.19 -12.17 -17.79
N ASP A 334 0.97 -13.49 -17.90
CA ASP A 334 2.01 -14.46 -18.23
C ASP A 334 2.47 -14.34 -19.68
N ALA A 335 1.54 -14.20 -20.63
CA ALA A 335 1.86 -13.98 -22.03
C ALA A 335 2.63 -12.67 -22.26
N ILE A 336 2.22 -11.59 -21.57
CA ILE A 336 2.89 -10.28 -21.60
C ILE A 336 4.33 -10.43 -21.10
N MET A 337 4.52 -10.98 -19.91
CA MET A 337 5.85 -11.11 -19.31
C MET A 337 6.74 -12.09 -20.09
N LYS A 338 6.17 -13.16 -20.64
CA LYS A 338 6.90 -14.09 -21.49
C LYS A 338 7.45 -13.39 -22.73
N THR A 339 6.61 -12.63 -23.42
CA THR A 339 7.03 -11.88 -24.61
C THR A 339 8.16 -10.89 -24.30
N LEU A 340 8.13 -10.28 -23.12
CA LEU A 340 9.19 -9.39 -22.65
C LEU A 340 10.48 -10.16 -22.33
N PHE A 341 10.41 -11.30 -21.65
CA PHE A 341 11.58 -12.12 -21.32
C PHE A 341 12.20 -12.81 -22.55
N ASP A 342 11.41 -13.14 -23.57
CA ASP A 342 11.90 -13.71 -24.82
C ASP A 342 12.72 -12.69 -25.64
N ASP A 343 12.57 -11.38 -25.37
CA ASP A 343 13.35 -10.33 -26.01
C ASP A 343 14.74 -10.15 -25.35
N PRO A 344 15.86 -10.32 -26.09
CA PRO A 344 17.20 -10.25 -25.50
C PRO A 344 17.54 -8.91 -24.84
N THR A 345 17.00 -7.81 -25.35
CA THR A 345 17.30 -6.47 -24.84
C THR A 345 16.66 -6.26 -23.48
N TYR A 346 15.39 -6.64 -23.34
CA TYR A 346 14.70 -6.53 -22.06
C TYR A 346 15.18 -7.60 -21.05
N ARG A 347 15.47 -8.83 -21.52
CA ARG A 347 16.08 -9.87 -20.68
C ARG A 347 17.38 -9.40 -20.03
N SER A 348 18.31 -8.84 -20.82
CA SER A 348 19.58 -8.31 -20.31
C SER A 348 19.38 -7.24 -19.22
N HIS A 349 18.37 -6.38 -19.40
CA HIS A 349 18.01 -5.38 -18.39
C HIS A 349 17.50 -5.99 -17.07
N VAL A 350 16.78 -7.12 -17.11
CA VAL A 350 16.34 -7.82 -15.89
C VAL A 350 17.51 -8.58 -15.26
N GLU A 351 18.37 -9.21 -16.06
CA GLU A 351 19.56 -9.95 -15.60
C GLU A 351 20.56 -9.04 -14.88
N SER A 352 20.78 -7.81 -15.37
CA SER A 352 21.64 -6.83 -14.69
C SER A 352 21.08 -6.34 -13.35
N ARG A 353 19.81 -6.64 -13.04
CA ARG A 353 19.16 -6.36 -11.75
C ARG A 353 18.87 -7.64 -10.96
N ASP A 354 19.90 -8.48 -10.85
CA ASP A 354 19.88 -9.76 -10.13
C ASP A 354 18.82 -10.77 -10.62
N SER A 355 18.51 -10.75 -11.93
CA SER A 355 17.45 -11.54 -12.56
C SER A 355 16.13 -11.48 -11.78
N LYS A 356 15.79 -10.31 -11.23
CA LYS A 356 14.64 -10.11 -10.34
C LYS A 356 13.60 -9.25 -11.04
N GLN A 357 12.39 -9.79 -11.19
CA GLN A 357 11.25 -9.05 -11.73
C GLN A 357 10.19 -8.85 -10.65
N THR A 358 10.00 -7.60 -10.28
CA THR A 358 8.90 -7.21 -9.38
C THR A 358 7.65 -6.95 -10.22
N MET A 359 6.53 -7.55 -9.83
CA MET A 359 5.22 -7.38 -10.47
C MET A 359 4.19 -7.01 -9.41
N MET A 360 3.39 -5.99 -9.68
CA MET A 360 2.42 -5.48 -8.72
C MET A 360 1.02 -6.00 -9.05
N LEU A 361 0.26 -6.41 -8.03
CA LEU A 361 -1.10 -6.94 -8.21
C LEU A 361 -2.14 -6.09 -7.46
N GLY A 362 -3.20 -5.70 -8.19
CA GLY A 362 -4.21 -4.74 -7.74
C GLY A 362 -5.44 -5.37 -7.06
N PHE A 363 -5.34 -5.72 -5.77
CA PHE A 363 -6.45 -6.39 -5.04
C PHE A 363 -7.79 -5.66 -5.04
N SER A 364 -7.80 -4.34 -4.87
CA SER A 364 -9.05 -3.63 -4.61
C SER A 364 -9.76 -3.12 -5.85
N ASP A 365 -9.05 -2.92 -6.95
CA ASP A 365 -9.73 -2.75 -8.24
C ASP A 365 -10.25 -4.11 -8.71
N GLY A 366 -9.47 -5.19 -8.51
CA GLY A 366 -9.95 -6.56 -8.66
C GLY A 366 -11.23 -6.86 -7.85
N THR A 367 -11.30 -6.49 -6.56
CA THR A 367 -12.51 -6.70 -5.73
C THR A 367 -13.68 -5.82 -6.18
N LYS A 368 -13.43 -4.58 -6.58
CA LYS A 368 -14.45 -3.67 -7.12
C LYS A 368 -15.08 -4.24 -8.38
N ASP A 369 -14.28 -4.87 -9.24
CA ASP A 369 -14.71 -5.36 -10.54
C ASP A 369 -15.20 -6.82 -10.50
N GLY A 370 -14.55 -7.69 -9.73
CA GLY A 370 -14.79 -9.14 -9.65
C GLY A 370 -15.51 -9.64 -8.41
N GLY A 371 -15.74 -8.80 -7.39
CA GLY A 371 -16.24 -9.26 -6.09
C GLY A 371 -15.17 -9.98 -5.27
N TYR A 372 -15.41 -10.16 -3.98
CA TYR A 372 -14.37 -10.56 -3.02
C TYR A 372 -13.73 -11.92 -3.32
N LEU A 373 -14.54 -12.97 -3.44
CA LEU A 373 -14.03 -14.34 -3.58
C LEU A 373 -13.29 -14.54 -4.92
N ARG A 374 -13.93 -14.17 -6.03
CA ARG A 374 -13.35 -14.29 -7.38
C ARG A 374 -12.07 -13.47 -7.54
N ALA A 375 -12.06 -12.21 -7.09
CA ALA A 375 -10.86 -11.38 -7.22
C ALA A 375 -9.66 -11.96 -6.48
N ASN A 376 -9.84 -12.46 -5.26
CA ASN A 376 -8.74 -13.06 -4.51
C ASN A 376 -8.28 -14.39 -5.11
N TRP A 377 -9.21 -15.18 -5.67
CA TRP A 377 -8.86 -16.40 -6.38
C TRP A 377 -8.08 -16.13 -7.67
N GLU A 378 -8.48 -15.14 -8.47
CA GLU A 378 -7.73 -14.73 -9.67
C GLU A 378 -6.33 -14.23 -9.33
N ILE A 379 -6.17 -13.45 -8.26
CA ILE A 379 -4.85 -12.97 -7.84
C ILE A 379 -3.96 -14.13 -7.42
N PHE A 380 -4.51 -15.10 -6.69
CA PHE A 380 -3.77 -16.31 -6.30
C PHE A 380 -3.30 -17.09 -7.54
N LYS A 381 -4.20 -17.37 -8.49
CA LYS A 381 -3.86 -18.05 -9.74
C LYS A 381 -2.82 -17.27 -10.57
N THR A 382 -2.96 -15.94 -10.62
CA THR A 382 -2.03 -15.05 -11.32
C THR A 382 -0.63 -15.14 -10.73
N LYS A 383 -0.52 -15.13 -9.38
CA LYS A 383 0.76 -15.33 -8.70
C LYS A 383 1.39 -16.69 -9.03
N GLU A 384 0.61 -17.76 -9.06
CA GLU A 384 1.12 -19.09 -9.44
C GLU A 384 1.64 -19.11 -10.88
N LYS A 385 0.85 -18.61 -11.85
CA LYS A 385 1.25 -18.53 -13.26
C LYS A 385 2.54 -17.75 -13.46
N LEU A 386 2.63 -16.55 -12.87
CA LEU A 386 3.81 -15.70 -12.99
C LEU A 386 5.03 -16.28 -12.27
N SER A 387 4.82 -17.00 -11.17
CA SER A 387 5.90 -17.71 -10.46
C SER A 387 6.49 -18.81 -11.33
N MET A 388 5.63 -19.65 -11.91
CA MET A 388 6.03 -20.71 -12.84
C MET A 388 6.77 -20.16 -14.05
N LEU A 389 6.23 -19.12 -14.70
CA LEU A 389 6.89 -18.46 -15.82
C LEU A 389 8.28 -17.92 -15.43
N CYS A 390 8.39 -17.24 -14.30
CA CYS A 390 9.69 -16.72 -13.87
C CYS A 390 10.67 -17.85 -13.59
N GLU A 391 10.24 -18.96 -12.98
CA GLU A 391 11.10 -20.14 -12.78
C GLU A 391 11.57 -20.74 -14.12
N GLU A 392 10.68 -20.91 -15.09
CA GLU A 392 11.01 -21.39 -16.44
C GLU A 392 12.02 -20.47 -17.15
N GLU A 393 11.88 -19.17 -16.97
CA GLU A 393 12.74 -18.15 -17.60
C GLU A 393 14.01 -17.82 -16.78
N SER A 394 14.27 -18.57 -15.70
CA SER A 394 15.39 -18.35 -14.75
C SER A 394 15.41 -16.96 -14.10
N MET A 395 14.22 -16.41 -13.86
CA MET A 395 13.96 -15.14 -13.19
C MET A 395 13.39 -15.36 -11.78
N ARG A 396 13.65 -14.42 -10.87
CA ARG A 396 13.10 -14.39 -9.52
C ARG A 396 11.88 -13.48 -9.49
N ALA A 397 10.70 -14.08 -9.37
CA ALA A 397 9.45 -13.36 -9.19
C ALA A 397 9.37 -12.72 -7.80
N VAL A 398 8.96 -11.45 -7.76
CA VAL A 398 8.61 -10.72 -6.53
C VAL A 398 7.24 -10.08 -6.71
N PHE A 399 6.32 -10.35 -5.78
CA PHE A 399 4.97 -9.79 -5.85
C PHE A 399 4.81 -8.59 -4.93
N PHE A 400 4.40 -7.46 -5.50
CA PHE A 400 4.06 -6.24 -4.79
C PHE A 400 2.54 -6.07 -4.66
N ASP A 401 2.02 -6.20 -3.44
CA ASP A 401 0.58 -6.14 -3.20
C ASP A 401 0.11 -4.71 -2.88
N GLY A 402 -0.41 -4.03 -3.91
CA GLY A 402 -0.57 -2.56 -3.96
C GLY A 402 -1.54 -1.89 -3.00
N ARG A 403 -2.31 -2.65 -2.22
CA ARG A 403 -3.40 -2.12 -1.37
C ARG A 403 -3.56 -2.85 -0.03
N GLY A 404 -2.46 -3.35 0.54
CA GLY A 404 -2.38 -3.90 1.91
C GLY A 404 -2.87 -5.35 2.06
N GLY A 405 -2.92 -6.09 0.96
CA GLY A 405 -3.48 -7.44 0.90
C GLY A 405 -5.01 -7.47 1.12
N PRO A 406 -5.64 -8.65 0.99
CA PRO A 406 -7.08 -8.84 1.21
C PRO A 406 -7.58 -8.32 2.57
N PRO A 407 -6.78 -8.28 3.65
CA PRO A 407 -7.24 -7.77 4.95
C PRO A 407 -7.26 -6.26 5.15
N ALA A 408 -6.49 -5.49 4.37
CA ALA A 408 -6.38 -4.03 4.61
C ALA A 408 -7.65 -3.25 4.27
N ARG A 409 -8.63 -3.90 3.64
CA ARG A 409 -9.95 -3.34 3.34
C ARG A 409 -11.07 -4.25 3.85
N GLY A 410 -11.00 -4.60 5.14
CA GLY A 410 -12.22 -4.82 5.91
C GLY A 410 -12.24 -6.06 6.78
N GLY A 411 -11.24 -6.94 6.68
CA GLY A 411 -11.37 -8.28 7.28
C GLY A 411 -10.08 -9.08 7.49
N GLY A 412 -9.85 -9.58 8.71
CA GLY A 412 -8.82 -10.54 9.13
C GLY A 412 -7.34 -10.08 9.19
N LYS A 413 -6.42 -11.05 9.15
CA LYS A 413 -5.01 -10.88 9.54
C LYS A 413 -4.06 -11.03 8.35
N THR A 414 -3.27 -10.01 8.08
CA THR A 414 -2.28 -9.97 6.98
C THR A 414 -1.34 -11.17 7.00
N HIS A 415 -0.80 -11.54 8.17
CA HIS A 415 0.11 -12.69 8.27
C HIS A 415 -0.52 -14.01 7.82
N ARG A 416 -1.79 -14.28 8.14
CA ARG A 416 -2.46 -15.53 7.73
C ARG A 416 -2.61 -15.61 6.22
N PHE A 417 -2.84 -14.49 5.55
CA PHE A 417 -2.95 -14.48 4.09
C PHE A 417 -1.61 -14.81 3.41
N TYR A 418 -0.49 -14.28 3.92
CA TYR A 418 0.83 -14.60 3.38
C TYR A 418 1.30 -15.99 3.78
N ALA A 419 0.95 -16.46 4.98
CA ALA A 419 1.19 -17.84 5.39
C ALA A 419 0.31 -18.86 4.63
N ALA A 420 -0.74 -18.40 3.95
CA ALA A 420 -1.66 -19.24 3.16
C ALA A 420 -1.33 -19.28 1.66
N GLN A 421 -0.20 -18.69 1.23
CA GLN A 421 0.26 -18.85 -0.16
C GLN A 421 0.70 -20.31 -0.38
N SER A 422 0.49 -20.86 -1.58
CA SER A 422 0.97 -22.21 -1.91
C SER A 422 2.48 -22.24 -2.19
N ASP A 423 3.05 -23.44 -2.26
CA ASP A 423 4.42 -23.67 -2.70
C ASP A 423 4.67 -23.32 -4.18
N ARG A 424 3.59 -23.19 -4.97
CA ARG A 424 3.62 -22.73 -6.37
C ARG A 424 3.79 -21.21 -6.51
N ILE A 425 3.72 -20.46 -5.41
CA ILE A 425 3.88 -19.00 -5.41
C ILE A 425 5.28 -18.66 -4.91
N ALA A 426 6.02 -17.90 -5.72
CA ALA A 426 7.35 -17.45 -5.37
C ALA A 426 7.35 -16.63 -4.07
N ASN A 427 8.27 -16.99 -3.17
CA ASN A 427 8.42 -16.38 -1.84
C ASN A 427 9.83 -15.78 -1.67
N ASN A 428 10.30 -15.07 -2.70
CA ASN A 428 11.60 -14.40 -2.67
C ASN A 428 11.58 -13.17 -1.75
N GLU A 429 10.48 -12.40 -1.77
CA GLU A 429 10.24 -11.23 -0.94
C GLU A 429 8.73 -11.02 -0.75
N ILE A 430 8.31 -10.56 0.44
CA ILE A 430 6.94 -10.10 0.66
C ILE A 430 6.92 -8.57 0.60
N GLN A 431 6.28 -8.01 -0.43
CA GLN A 431 6.13 -6.57 -0.58
C GLN A 431 4.65 -6.17 -0.45
N ILE A 432 4.36 -5.27 0.49
CA ILE A 432 2.99 -4.86 0.81
C ILE A 432 2.87 -3.35 0.93
N THR A 433 1.79 -2.77 0.41
CA THR A 433 1.47 -1.37 0.66
C THR A 433 0.81 -1.20 2.03
N ILE A 434 1.47 -0.51 2.96
CA ILE A 434 0.85 -0.09 4.22
C ILE A 434 -0.05 1.11 3.94
N GLN A 435 -1.36 0.95 4.13
CA GLN A 435 -2.32 2.03 3.87
C GLN A 435 -2.21 3.13 4.94
N GLY A 436 -2.34 4.40 4.54
CA GLY A 436 -2.24 5.55 5.47
C GLY A 436 -3.13 5.44 6.72
N GLN A 437 -4.38 4.97 6.58
CA GLN A 437 -5.29 4.74 7.71
C GLN A 437 -4.82 3.67 8.72
N THR A 438 -3.96 2.75 8.27
CA THR A 438 -3.45 1.66 9.12
C THR A 438 -2.22 2.03 9.90
N ILE A 439 -1.46 3.04 9.45
CA ILE A 439 -0.17 3.39 10.05
C ILE A 439 -0.35 3.61 11.55
N THR A 440 -1.27 4.47 11.96
CA THR A 440 -1.46 4.83 13.38
C THR A 440 -1.93 3.66 14.26
N SER A 441 -2.64 2.70 13.68
CA SER A 441 -3.30 1.62 14.41
C SER A 441 -2.56 0.29 14.39
N THR A 442 -1.74 0.06 13.36
CA THR A 442 -1.01 -1.20 13.11
C THR A 442 0.49 -1.02 13.26
N TYR A 443 1.02 0.16 12.92
CA TYR A 443 2.46 0.47 12.96
C TYR A 443 2.75 1.73 13.79
N GLY A 444 1.78 2.21 14.56
CA GLY A 444 1.81 3.55 15.18
C GLY A 444 2.51 3.60 16.54
N THR A 445 3.14 2.51 16.96
CA THR A 445 4.00 2.40 18.14
C THR A 445 5.13 1.41 17.84
N LEU A 446 6.22 1.50 18.62
CA LEU A 446 7.37 0.61 18.48
C LEU A 446 6.97 -0.87 18.64
N ASP A 447 6.21 -1.18 19.70
CA ASP A 447 5.76 -2.55 20.01
C ASP A 447 4.89 -3.13 18.89
N GLN A 448 3.95 -2.33 18.36
CA GLN A 448 3.07 -2.76 17.27
C GLN A 448 3.84 -2.96 15.96
N PHE A 449 4.80 -2.09 15.65
CA PHE A 449 5.63 -2.25 14.45
C PHE A 449 6.41 -3.56 14.51
N ILE A 450 7.14 -3.80 15.61
CA ILE A 450 7.95 -5.01 15.80
C ILE A 450 7.08 -6.26 15.72
N TYR A 451 5.94 -6.28 16.42
CA TYR A 451 5.00 -7.40 16.38
C TYR A 451 4.55 -7.72 14.94
N ASN A 452 4.13 -6.72 14.17
CA ASN A 452 3.66 -6.94 12.80
C ASN A 452 4.81 -7.35 11.86
N ALA A 453 6.01 -6.80 12.03
CA ALA A 453 7.19 -7.21 11.28
C ALA A 453 7.56 -8.68 11.56
N GLN A 454 7.53 -9.11 12.82
CA GLN A 454 7.74 -10.51 13.22
C GLN A 454 6.70 -11.44 12.60
N GLN A 455 5.42 -11.04 12.61
CA GLN A 455 4.35 -11.81 12.00
C GLN A 455 4.55 -11.97 10.48
N MET A 456 5.03 -10.93 9.80
CA MET A 456 5.34 -11.00 8.38
C MET A 456 6.54 -11.89 8.07
N LEU A 457 7.60 -11.79 8.86
CA LEU A 457 8.75 -12.69 8.73
C LEU A 457 8.34 -14.16 8.98
N ALA A 458 7.54 -14.41 10.02
CA ALA A 458 7.02 -15.74 10.31
C ALA A 458 6.14 -16.29 9.16
N ALA A 459 5.31 -15.44 8.54
CA ALA A 459 4.53 -15.82 7.36
C ALA A 459 5.39 -16.14 6.14
N GLY A 460 6.50 -15.42 5.94
CA GLY A 460 7.47 -15.76 4.88
C GLY A 460 8.22 -17.06 5.16
N LEU A 461 8.38 -17.45 6.43
CA LEU A 461 9.07 -18.69 6.81
C LEU A 461 8.14 -19.90 6.94
N SER A 462 6.83 -19.71 7.11
CA SER A 462 5.89 -20.79 7.41
C SER A 462 5.89 -21.89 6.34
N ASN A 463 5.91 -21.50 5.06
CA ASN A 463 5.90 -22.45 3.94
C ASN A 463 7.17 -23.30 3.86
N THR A 464 8.32 -22.74 4.29
CA THR A 464 9.60 -23.45 4.29
C THR A 464 9.74 -24.38 5.50
N LEU A 465 9.14 -24.02 6.65
CA LEU A 465 9.29 -24.74 7.91
C LEU A 465 8.24 -25.84 8.13
N ALA A 466 7.06 -25.74 7.51
CA ALA A 466 5.95 -26.67 7.75
C ALA A 466 6.24 -28.10 7.24
N GLY A 467 7.20 -28.30 6.32
CA GLY A 467 7.64 -29.62 5.83
C GLY A 467 6.64 -30.34 4.91
N GLU A 468 5.34 -30.13 5.10
CA GLU A 468 4.27 -30.52 4.18
C GLU A 468 4.01 -29.37 3.20
N LYS A 469 4.11 -29.68 1.90
CA LYS A 469 3.82 -28.72 0.84
C LYS A 469 2.31 -28.52 0.76
N ASP A 470 1.82 -27.41 1.28
CA ASP A 470 0.43 -26.99 1.10
C ASP A 470 0.17 -26.71 -0.40
N SER A 471 -0.32 -27.73 -1.11
CA SER A 471 -0.75 -27.62 -2.49
C SER A 471 -2.24 -27.88 -2.57
N ILE A 472 -3.00 -26.94 -3.15
CA ILE A 472 -4.45 -27.08 -3.35
C ILE A 472 -4.68 -28.13 -4.44
N GLY A 473 -5.39 -29.21 -4.13
CA GLY A 473 -5.68 -30.30 -5.05
C GLY A 473 -6.58 -29.87 -6.22
N GLU A 474 -6.62 -30.65 -7.30
CA GLU A 474 -7.45 -30.32 -8.48
C GLU A 474 -8.95 -30.25 -8.16
N GLU A 475 -9.46 -31.14 -7.30
CA GLU A 475 -10.85 -31.12 -6.86
C GLU A 475 -11.18 -29.87 -6.02
N GLU A 476 -10.29 -29.51 -5.09
CA GLU A 476 -10.42 -28.29 -4.27
C GLU A 476 -10.34 -27.03 -5.15
N ARG A 477 -9.46 -27.01 -6.16
CA ARG A 477 -9.37 -25.94 -7.15
C ARG A 477 -10.65 -25.81 -7.97
N ALA A 478 -11.20 -26.92 -8.45
CA ALA A 478 -12.45 -26.93 -9.22
C ALA A 478 -13.61 -26.38 -8.38
N LEU A 479 -13.69 -26.77 -7.10
CA LEU A 479 -14.68 -26.24 -6.17
C LEU A 479 -14.48 -24.74 -5.89
N LEU A 480 -13.24 -24.28 -5.70
CA LEU A 480 -12.93 -22.86 -5.55
C LEU A 480 -13.32 -22.06 -6.79
N GLU A 481 -13.08 -22.60 -7.98
CA GLU A 481 -13.50 -21.98 -9.25
C GLU A 481 -15.03 -21.89 -9.34
N GLU A 482 -15.75 -22.96 -8.99
CA GLU A 482 -17.23 -22.99 -8.95
C GLU A 482 -17.78 -21.93 -7.98
N LEU A 483 -17.26 -21.90 -6.74
CA LEU A 483 -17.68 -20.93 -5.72
C LEU A 483 -17.35 -19.49 -6.14
N ALA A 484 -16.16 -19.26 -6.70
CA ALA A 484 -15.73 -17.96 -7.19
C ALA A 484 -16.63 -17.46 -8.32
N GLN A 485 -16.93 -18.32 -9.30
CA GLN A 485 -17.80 -18.00 -10.42
C GLN A 485 -19.22 -17.68 -9.96
N SER A 486 -19.81 -18.53 -9.11
CA SER A 486 -21.15 -18.31 -8.57
C SER A 486 -21.23 -17.03 -7.71
N SER A 487 -20.20 -16.75 -6.91
CA SER A 487 -20.12 -15.51 -6.13
C SER A 487 -20.00 -14.28 -7.03
N PHE A 488 -19.25 -14.38 -8.12
CA PHE A 488 -19.07 -13.29 -9.08
C PHE A 488 -20.36 -12.98 -9.83
N GLU A 489 -21.11 -13.98 -10.30
CA GLU A 489 -22.40 -13.78 -10.98
C GLU A 489 -23.37 -12.95 -10.13
N LYS A 490 -23.46 -13.27 -8.83
CA LYS A 490 -24.30 -12.53 -7.89
C LYS A 490 -23.84 -11.08 -7.72
N TYR A 491 -22.53 -10.87 -7.55
CA TYR A 491 -21.96 -9.54 -7.43
C TYR A 491 -22.07 -8.72 -8.72
N ASP A 492 -21.90 -9.35 -9.87
CA ASP A 492 -22.01 -8.70 -11.18
C ASP A 492 -23.44 -8.27 -11.49
N ALA A 493 -24.43 -9.10 -11.13
CA ALA A 493 -25.83 -8.73 -11.18
C ALA A 493 -26.14 -7.50 -10.30
N LEU A 494 -25.53 -7.41 -9.11
CA LEU A 494 -25.65 -6.23 -8.25
C LEU A 494 -25.08 -4.97 -8.91
N LYS A 495 -23.85 -5.04 -9.47
CA LYS A 495 -23.22 -3.89 -10.15
C LYS A 495 -24.02 -3.40 -11.37
N LYS A 496 -24.61 -4.33 -12.11
CA LYS A 496 -25.43 -4.05 -13.30
C LYS A 496 -26.83 -3.54 -12.95
N HIS A 497 -27.25 -3.60 -11.69
CA HIS A 497 -28.54 -3.11 -11.26
C HIS A 497 -28.67 -1.59 -11.52
N PRO A 498 -29.78 -1.10 -12.11
CA PRO A 498 -29.94 0.32 -12.47
C PRO A 498 -29.74 1.29 -11.31
N ASP A 499 -30.15 0.89 -10.10
CA ASP A 499 -30.02 1.72 -8.90
C ASP A 499 -28.66 1.66 -8.22
N PHE A 500 -27.73 0.79 -8.63
CA PHE A 500 -26.46 0.58 -7.91
C PHE A 500 -25.66 1.87 -7.68
N LEU A 501 -25.37 2.59 -8.77
CA LEU A 501 -24.59 3.83 -8.70
C LEU A 501 -25.39 4.96 -8.05
N SER A 502 -26.68 5.07 -8.38
CA SER A 502 -27.53 6.16 -7.85
C SER A 502 -27.79 6.00 -6.34
N TYR A 503 -27.90 4.76 -5.85
CA TYR A 503 -27.97 4.44 -4.42
C TYR A 503 -26.73 4.92 -3.68
N LEU A 504 -25.54 4.54 -4.15
CA LEU A 504 -24.29 5.02 -3.57
C LEU A 504 -24.19 6.55 -3.63
N GLU A 505 -24.58 7.16 -4.74
CA GLU A 505 -24.50 8.61 -4.89
C GLU A 505 -25.43 9.37 -3.94
N LYS A 506 -26.68 8.89 -3.76
CA LYS A 506 -27.73 9.62 -3.04
C LYS A 506 -27.90 9.22 -1.58
N LYS A 507 -27.62 7.96 -1.24
CA LYS A 507 -27.84 7.39 0.11
C LYS A 507 -26.57 7.29 0.93
N SER A 508 -25.39 7.39 0.32
CA SER A 508 -24.10 7.30 1.03
C SER A 508 -23.36 8.64 1.14
N THR A 509 -22.19 8.61 1.76
CA THR A 509 -21.29 9.74 1.89
C THR A 509 -20.39 9.99 0.68
N LEU A 510 -20.58 9.27 -0.43
CA LEU A 510 -19.73 9.33 -1.63
C LEU A 510 -19.45 10.76 -2.12
N LYS A 511 -20.47 11.63 -2.14
CA LYS A 511 -20.34 13.04 -2.57
C LYS A 511 -19.47 13.90 -1.65
N TYR A 512 -19.33 13.50 -0.39
CA TYR A 512 -18.68 14.28 0.65
C TYR A 512 -17.19 13.97 0.81
N TYR A 513 -16.71 12.84 0.26
CA TYR A 513 -15.28 12.52 0.24
C TYR A 513 -14.44 13.62 -0.42
N GLY A 514 -14.92 14.24 -1.50
CA GLY A 514 -14.24 15.35 -2.16
C GLY A 514 -14.29 16.67 -1.38
N ARG A 515 -15.23 16.83 -0.45
CA ARG A 515 -15.39 18.04 0.38
C ARG A 515 -14.61 17.98 1.70
N ALA A 516 -14.21 16.79 2.12
CA ALA A 516 -13.61 16.57 3.44
C ALA A 516 -12.10 16.91 3.53
N ASN A 517 -11.48 17.49 2.49
CA ASN A 517 -10.04 17.87 2.45
C ASN A 517 -9.07 16.78 2.96
N ILE A 518 -9.42 15.49 2.78
CA ILE A 518 -8.73 14.34 3.41
C ILE A 518 -7.36 14.02 2.80
N GLY A 519 -7.10 14.48 1.57
CA GLY A 519 -5.81 14.31 0.92
C GLY A 519 -5.62 15.21 -0.30
N SER A 520 -4.39 15.23 -0.82
CA SER A 520 -3.95 16.08 -1.93
C SER A 520 -4.66 15.73 -3.25
N ARG A 521 -4.97 14.45 -3.47
CA ARG A 521 -5.58 13.93 -4.70
C ARG A 521 -7.02 14.39 -4.92
N PRO A 522 -7.45 14.65 -6.17
CA PRO A 522 -8.86 14.82 -6.52
C PRO A 522 -9.70 13.54 -6.30
N ALA A 523 -10.99 13.70 -5.96
CA ALA A 523 -11.87 12.57 -5.64
C ALA A 523 -12.42 11.80 -6.86
N LYS A 524 -12.31 12.34 -8.08
CA LYS A 524 -12.79 11.76 -9.34
C LYS A 524 -11.74 11.93 -10.46
N ARG A 525 -11.76 11.03 -11.46
CA ARG A 525 -11.03 11.21 -12.73
C ARG A 525 -11.95 11.99 -13.70
N GLY A 526 -11.61 13.22 -14.07
CA GLY A 526 -12.34 14.05 -15.06
C GLY A 526 -13.59 14.82 -14.56
N GLN A 527 -14.20 15.62 -15.45
CA GLN A 527 -15.37 16.50 -15.20
C GLN A 527 -16.65 16.09 -15.98
N ARG A 528 -16.96 14.80 -16.11
CA ARG A 528 -18.17 14.35 -16.83
C ARG A 528 -19.44 14.45 -15.96
N LYS A 529 -20.61 14.70 -16.60
CA LYS A 529 -21.93 14.90 -15.95
C LYS A 529 -22.56 13.63 -15.38
N GLU A 530 -22.34 12.46 -15.99
CA GLU A 530 -22.82 11.16 -15.51
C GLU A 530 -21.69 10.33 -14.91
N LEU A 531 -21.97 9.69 -13.77
CA LEU A 531 -21.01 8.94 -12.96
C LEU A 531 -20.95 7.49 -13.44
N ARG A 532 -19.80 7.01 -13.90
CA ARG A 532 -19.58 5.58 -14.19
C ARG A 532 -18.80 4.91 -13.07
N LEU A 533 -18.97 3.59 -12.92
CA LEU A 533 -18.21 2.81 -11.94
C LEU A 533 -16.68 2.92 -12.17
N SER A 534 -16.26 2.99 -13.45
CA SER A 534 -14.87 3.23 -13.85
C SER A 534 -14.30 4.55 -13.34
N ASP A 535 -15.14 5.55 -13.10
CA ASP A 535 -14.72 6.89 -12.65
C ASP A 535 -14.53 6.93 -11.12
N LEU A 536 -15.04 5.92 -10.40
CA LEU A 536 -14.92 5.77 -8.96
C LEU A 536 -13.60 5.10 -8.58
N ARG A 537 -12.80 5.83 -7.80
CA ARG A 537 -11.63 5.25 -7.14
C ARG A 537 -12.07 4.24 -6.08
N ALA A 538 -11.34 3.14 -5.97
CA ALA A 538 -11.68 2.09 -5.00
C ALA A 538 -11.73 2.57 -3.54
N ILE A 539 -10.93 3.60 -3.16
CA ILE A 539 -10.98 4.16 -1.78
C ILE A 539 -12.36 4.77 -1.51
N SER A 540 -12.85 5.64 -2.41
CA SER A 540 -14.17 6.27 -2.27
C SER A 540 -15.29 5.23 -2.37
N PHE A 541 -15.12 4.23 -3.23
CA PHE A 541 -16.10 3.15 -3.40
C PHE A 541 -16.25 2.31 -2.12
N VAL A 542 -15.18 1.69 -1.64
CA VAL A 542 -15.23 0.83 -0.43
C VAL A 542 -15.55 1.68 0.79
N GLY A 543 -14.97 2.88 0.89
CA GLY A 543 -15.27 3.82 1.97
C GLY A 543 -16.73 4.23 2.04
N SER A 544 -17.46 4.34 0.93
CA SER A 544 -18.89 4.68 0.94
C SER A 544 -19.74 3.55 1.53
N TRP A 545 -19.44 2.29 1.17
CA TRP A 545 -20.10 1.12 1.77
C TRP A 545 -19.81 0.97 3.26
N SER A 546 -18.58 1.30 3.68
CA SER A 546 -18.18 1.29 5.09
C SER A 546 -18.96 2.30 5.92
N GLN A 547 -19.16 3.51 5.38
CA GLN A 547 -19.89 4.57 6.08
C GLN A 547 -21.40 4.32 6.15
N LEU A 548 -21.93 3.48 5.26
CA LEU A 548 -23.28 2.92 5.38
C LEU A 548 -23.36 1.76 6.39
N LYS A 549 -22.21 1.24 6.83
CA LYS A 549 -22.10 0.00 7.61
C LYS A 549 -22.77 -1.19 6.94
N GLN A 550 -22.76 -1.21 5.61
CA GLN A 550 -23.24 -2.36 4.84
C GLN A 550 -22.08 -3.26 4.41
N ASN A 551 -20.87 -2.70 4.20
CA ASN A 551 -19.63 -3.43 3.88
C ASN A 551 -19.74 -4.45 2.73
N VAL A 552 -20.63 -4.18 1.76
CA VAL A 552 -20.91 -5.04 0.59
C VAL A 552 -19.64 -5.62 -0.07
N PRO A 553 -18.56 -4.85 -0.32
CA PRO A 553 -17.37 -5.37 -0.99
C PRO A 553 -16.63 -6.50 -0.27
N GLY A 554 -16.89 -6.73 1.04
CA GLY A 554 -16.15 -7.72 1.84
C GLY A 554 -16.78 -9.11 1.91
N TYR A 555 -18.00 -9.30 1.39
CA TYR A 555 -18.70 -10.59 1.53
C TYR A 555 -19.74 -10.91 0.44
N PHE A 556 -20.22 -9.90 -0.30
CA PHE A 556 -21.40 -10.07 -1.17
C PHE A 556 -21.15 -11.13 -2.27
N GLY A 557 -22.05 -12.10 -2.36
CA GLY A 557 -21.98 -13.23 -3.29
C GLY A 557 -21.54 -14.55 -2.64
N ILE A 558 -20.83 -14.51 -1.50
CA ILE A 558 -20.37 -15.72 -0.82
C ILE A 558 -21.56 -16.54 -0.30
N GLY A 559 -22.54 -15.89 0.31
CA GLY A 559 -23.75 -16.57 0.81
C GLY A 559 -24.51 -17.26 -0.32
N THR A 560 -24.72 -16.57 -1.44
CA THR A 560 -25.34 -17.17 -2.63
C THR A 560 -24.55 -18.37 -3.15
N ALA A 561 -23.21 -18.28 -3.24
CA ALA A 561 -22.39 -19.39 -3.72
C ALA A 561 -22.47 -20.62 -2.81
N LEU A 562 -22.37 -20.43 -1.49
CA LEU A 562 -22.47 -21.51 -0.52
C LEU A 562 -23.89 -22.11 -0.45
N SER A 563 -24.93 -21.28 -0.58
CA SER A 563 -26.32 -21.75 -0.61
C SER A 563 -26.60 -22.64 -1.82
N ARG A 564 -26.13 -22.23 -3.01
CA ARG A 564 -26.27 -23.04 -4.22
C ARG A 564 -25.55 -24.38 -4.11
N LEU A 565 -24.41 -24.43 -3.42
CA LEU A 565 -23.70 -25.67 -3.15
C LEU A 565 -24.47 -26.57 -2.16
N ASP A 566 -25.09 -25.99 -1.14
CA ASP A 566 -25.94 -26.72 -0.18
C ASP A 566 -27.22 -27.25 -0.82
N GLU A 567 -27.85 -26.49 -1.71
CA GLU A 567 -29.01 -26.92 -2.51
C GLU A 567 -28.70 -28.17 -3.37
N GLN A 568 -27.43 -28.37 -3.75
CA GLN A 568 -26.95 -29.56 -4.44
C GLN A 568 -26.57 -30.72 -3.48
N GLY A 569 -26.68 -30.53 -2.16
CA GLY A 569 -26.26 -31.49 -1.14
C GLY A 569 -24.74 -31.58 -0.93
N ARG A 570 -23.99 -30.57 -1.38
CA ARG A 570 -22.51 -30.57 -1.45
C ARG A 570 -21.85 -29.65 -0.40
N LEU A 571 -22.59 -29.17 0.60
CA LEU A 571 -22.06 -28.24 1.60
C LEU A 571 -20.87 -28.80 2.39
N ASP A 572 -20.81 -30.13 2.57
CA ASP A 572 -19.69 -30.77 3.26
C ASP A 572 -18.36 -30.61 2.51
N GLU A 573 -18.37 -30.45 1.18
CA GLU A 573 -17.17 -30.13 0.40
C GLU A 573 -16.61 -28.75 0.80
N ALA A 574 -17.47 -27.74 0.98
CA ALA A 574 -17.04 -26.41 1.44
C ALA A 574 -16.56 -26.42 2.90
N LYS A 575 -17.14 -27.27 3.77
CA LYS A 575 -16.65 -27.45 5.14
C LYS A 575 -15.24 -28.04 5.16
N GLU A 576 -15.00 -29.02 4.29
CA GLU A 576 -13.68 -29.63 4.17
C GLU A 576 -12.67 -28.62 3.62
N LEU A 577 -13.04 -27.89 2.56
CA LEU A 577 -12.24 -26.81 2.00
C LEU A 577 -11.84 -25.75 3.06
N PHE A 578 -12.75 -25.42 3.99
CA PHE A 578 -12.45 -24.50 5.10
C PHE A 578 -11.43 -25.06 6.10
N ARG A 579 -11.36 -26.38 6.25
CA ARG A 579 -10.40 -27.05 7.15
C ARG A 579 -9.04 -27.24 6.48
N THR A 580 -9.04 -27.67 5.22
CA THR A 580 -7.84 -28.15 4.52
C THR A 580 -7.14 -27.08 3.70
N VAL A 581 -7.85 -26.06 3.20
CA VAL A 581 -7.27 -25.04 2.32
C VAL A 581 -7.09 -23.71 3.07
N PRO A 582 -5.83 -23.34 3.44
CA PRO A 582 -5.55 -22.12 4.19
C PRO A 582 -6.05 -20.84 3.51
N LEU A 583 -5.97 -20.79 2.17
CA LEU A 583 -6.46 -19.67 1.38
C LEU A 583 -7.96 -19.46 1.59
N PHE A 584 -8.78 -20.50 1.38
CA PHE A 584 -10.23 -20.42 1.52
C PHE A 584 -10.63 -20.07 2.96
N ARG A 585 -9.98 -20.71 3.94
CA ARG A 585 -10.15 -20.38 5.36
C ARG A 585 -9.87 -18.91 5.64
N ALA A 586 -8.75 -18.39 5.16
CA ALA A 586 -8.38 -16.99 5.34
C ALA A 586 -9.42 -16.04 4.72
N LEU A 587 -9.90 -16.34 3.51
CA LEU A 587 -10.93 -15.53 2.84
C LEU A 587 -12.26 -15.52 3.61
N LEU A 588 -12.72 -16.67 4.12
CA LEU A 588 -13.95 -16.74 4.92
C LEU A 588 -13.80 -16.00 6.25
N LEU A 589 -12.68 -16.16 6.96
CA LEU A 589 -12.42 -15.45 8.21
C LEU A 589 -12.35 -13.93 8.01
N ASN A 590 -11.74 -13.48 6.91
CA ASN A 590 -11.74 -12.07 6.53
C ASN A 590 -13.17 -11.57 6.28
N SER A 591 -13.97 -12.35 5.55
CA SER A 591 -15.37 -12.03 5.30
C SER A 591 -16.21 -11.94 6.59
N MET A 592 -15.99 -12.85 7.54
CA MET A 592 -16.62 -12.78 8.87
C MET A 592 -16.28 -11.49 9.62
N MET A 593 -15.04 -11.01 9.53
CA MET A 593 -14.66 -9.74 10.15
C MET A 593 -15.29 -8.52 9.45
N SER A 594 -15.55 -8.60 8.15
CA SER A 594 -16.32 -7.57 7.43
C SER A 594 -17.79 -7.58 7.88
N LEU A 595 -18.40 -8.78 7.96
CA LEU A 595 -19.77 -8.99 8.45
C LEU A 595 -19.96 -8.53 9.91
N ALA A 596 -18.98 -8.76 10.78
CA ALA A 596 -19.03 -8.35 12.18
C ALA A 596 -19.06 -6.82 12.35
N LYS A 597 -18.66 -6.07 11.33
CA LYS A 597 -18.70 -4.59 11.30
C LYS A 597 -19.90 -4.05 10.54
N THR A 598 -20.78 -4.92 10.06
CA THR A 598 -21.98 -4.56 9.31
C THR A 598 -23.14 -4.30 10.26
N ASN A 599 -23.92 -3.25 10.02
CA ASN A 599 -25.09 -2.87 10.79
C ASN A 599 -26.19 -2.34 9.86
N PHE A 600 -27.02 -3.25 9.35
CA PHE A 600 -28.16 -2.88 8.51
C PHE A 600 -29.27 -2.14 9.26
N SER A 601 -29.36 -2.26 10.59
CA SER A 601 -30.33 -1.52 11.40
C SER A 601 -30.17 -0.01 11.27
N LEU A 602 -28.95 0.49 11.02
CA LEU A 602 -28.70 1.91 10.74
C LEU A 602 -29.35 2.42 9.46
N THR A 603 -29.63 1.52 8.51
CA THR A 603 -30.16 1.87 7.19
C THR A 603 -31.52 1.23 6.94
N SER A 604 -32.17 0.64 7.95
CA SER A 604 -33.43 -0.11 7.79
C SER A 604 -34.58 0.75 7.26
N TYR A 605 -34.58 2.05 7.57
CA TYR A 605 -35.54 3.01 7.02
C TYR A 605 -35.50 3.10 5.49
N MET A 606 -34.38 2.73 4.86
CA MET A 606 -34.26 2.72 3.40
C MET A 606 -35.07 1.61 2.75
N ALA A 607 -35.51 0.59 3.51
CA ALA A 607 -36.40 -0.46 3.01
C ALA A 607 -37.79 0.09 2.59
N GLU A 608 -38.21 1.21 3.19
CA GLU A 608 -39.47 1.90 2.90
C GLU A 608 -39.34 2.95 1.78
N ASP A 609 -38.13 3.16 1.24
CA ASP A 609 -37.90 4.11 0.16
C ASP A 609 -38.54 3.63 -1.15
N GLU A 610 -39.34 4.48 -1.80
CA GLU A 610 -40.06 4.13 -3.03
C GLU A 610 -39.15 3.69 -4.18
N GLN A 611 -37.94 4.27 -4.28
CA GLN A 611 -36.98 3.92 -5.32
C GLN A 611 -36.03 2.82 -4.86
N TYR A 612 -35.50 2.96 -3.63
CA TYR A 612 -34.34 2.19 -3.17
C TYR A 612 -34.70 1.03 -2.24
N GLY A 613 -35.95 0.88 -1.82
CA GLY A 613 -36.38 -0.17 -0.88
C GLY A 613 -36.11 -1.58 -1.38
N ALA A 614 -36.50 -1.87 -2.63
CA ALA A 614 -36.22 -3.17 -3.25
C ALA A 614 -34.72 -3.43 -3.39
N PHE A 615 -33.93 -2.41 -3.75
CA PHE A 615 -32.48 -2.53 -3.85
C PHE A 615 -31.81 -2.77 -2.49
N TRP A 616 -32.25 -2.07 -1.45
CA TRP A 616 -31.78 -2.30 -0.08
C TRP A 616 -32.08 -3.73 0.39
N GLN A 617 -33.27 -4.27 0.04
CA GLN A 617 -33.64 -5.64 0.38
C GLN A 617 -32.69 -6.67 -0.25
N ILE A 618 -32.27 -6.47 -1.50
CA ILE A 618 -31.26 -7.33 -2.15
C ILE A 618 -29.96 -7.38 -1.33
N LEU A 619 -29.52 -6.22 -0.82
CA LEU A 619 -28.31 -6.12 -0.01
C LEU A 619 -28.46 -6.81 1.34
N PHE A 620 -29.61 -6.63 1.99
CA PHE A 620 -29.92 -7.20 3.29
C PHE A 620 -30.09 -8.72 3.24
N ASP A 621 -30.73 -9.25 2.19
CA ASP A 621 -30.93 -10.68 2.02
C ASP A 621 -29.59 -11.40 1.84
N GLU A 622 -28.70 -10.86 0.99
CA GLU A 622 -27.36 -11.45 0.80
C GLU A 622 -26.51 -11.36 2.08
N TYR A 623 -26.64 -10.29 2.87
CA TYR A 623 -25.98 -10.18 4.19
C TYR A 623 -26.38 -11.31 5.12
N ARG A 624 -27.69 -11.55 5.29
CA ARG A 624 -28.21 -12.61 6.16
C ARG A 624 -27.80 -13.99 5.66
N LEU A 625 -27.93 -14.22 4.35
CA LEU A 625 -27.56 -15.48 3.72
C LEU A 625 -26.07 -15.77 3.93
N THR A 626 -25.21 -14.78 3.73
CA THR A 626 -23.77 -14.95 3.92
C THR A 626 -23.44 -15.24 5.38
N GLN A 627 -24.03 -14.51 6.33
CA GLN A 627 -23.82 -14.76 7.76
C GLN A 627 -24.22 -16.20 8.16
N GLU A 628 -25.36 -16.69 7.67
CA GLU A 628 -25.80 -18.06 7.92
C GLU A 628 -24.80 -19.09 7.39
N TYR A 629 -24.43 -18.98 6.12
CA TYR A 629 -23.61 -20.00 5.47
C TYR A 629 -22.15 -20.00 5.90
N VAL A 630 -21.54 -18.85 6.21
CA VAL A 630 -20.17 -18.84 6.74
C VAL A 630 -20.10 -19.52 8.12
N LEU A 631 -21.14 -19.41 8.94
CA LEU A 631 -21.23 -20.12 10.23
C LEU A 631 -21.47 -21.63 10.04
N LYS A 632 -22.34 -22.03 9.10
CA LYS A 632 -22.54 -23.45 8.75
C LYS A 632 -21.26 -24.12 8.24
N VAL A 633 -20.51 -23.43 7.37
CA VAL A 633 -19.28 -23.95 6.77
C VAL A 633 -18.15 -24.04 7.81
N SER A 634 -17.99 -23.01 8.65
CA SER A 634 -16.94 -23.00 9.68
C SER A 634 -17.25 -23.86 10.89
N GLY A 635 -18.52 -24.14 11.16
CA GLY A 635 -18.97 -24.79 12.39
C GLY A 635 -18.92 -23.88 13.63
N TYR A 636 -18.77 -22.57 13.44
CA TYR A 636 -18.75 -21.60 14.54
C TYR A 636 -20.18 -21.21 14.97
N SER A 637 -20.34 -20.87 16.25
CA SER A 637 -21.59 -20.33 16.77
C SER A 637 -21.74 -18.83 16.55
N GLU A 638 -20.64 -18.13 16.28
CA GLU A 638 -20.61 -16.69 16.09
C GLU A 638 -19.48 -16.23 15.17
N LEU A 639 -19.65 -15.04 14.57
CA LEU A 639 -18.63 -14.44 13.74
C LEU A 639 -17.36 -14.14 14.56
N MET A 640 -16.19 -14.33 13.96
CA MET A 640 -14.88 -14.09 14.58
C MET A 640 -14.61 -14.91 15.86
N GLN A 641 -15.17 -16.11 15.99
CA GLN A 641 -15.02 -16.98 17.18
C GLN A 641 -13.55 -17.22 17.57
N GLU A 642 -12.64 -17.37 16.61
CA GLU A 642 -11.20 -17.59 16.86
C GLU A 642 -10.42 -16.31 17.23
N GLU A 643 -11.08 -15.14 17.22
CA GLU A 643 -10.44 -13.84 17.40
C GLU A 643 -11.09 -12.98 18.49
N SER A 644 -11.37 -13.58 19.65
CA SER A 644 -12.06 -12.94 20.78
C SER A 644 -11.52 -11.54 21.15
N LEU A 645 -10.20 -11.35 21.20
CA LEU A 645 -9.58 -10.04 21.46
C LEU A 645 -9.84 -9.01 20.36
N SER A 646 -9.77 -9.43 19.10
CA SER A 646 -10.03 -8.53 17.96
C SER A 646 -11.51 -8.18 17.88
N LYS A 647 -12.39 -9.15 18.18
CA LYS A 647 -13.84 -8.95 18.30
C LYS A 647 -14.19 -7.95 19.39
N ALA A 648 -13.70 -8.12 20.62
CA ALA A 648 -13.93 -7.18 21.72
C ALA A 648 -13.43 -5.76 21.36
N SER A 649 -12.31 -5.66 20.66
CA SER A 649 -11.80 -4.37 20.16
C SER A 649 -12.66 -3.76 19.04
N VAL A 650 -13.31 -4.58 18.21
CA VAL A 650 -14.29 -4.11 17.21
C VAL A 650 -15.54 -3.60 17.93
N GLU A 651 -16.15 -4.42 18.80
CA GLU A 651 -17.37 -4.07 19.56
C GLU A 651 -17.22 -2.73 20.31
N ALA A 652 -16.14 -2.57 21.09
CA ALA A 652 -15.88 -1.32 21.81
C ALA A 652 -15.74 -0.09 20.89
N ARG A 653 -15.25 -0.28 19.66
CA ARG A 653 -15.16 0.82 18.67
C ARG A 653 -16.49 1.09 17.99
N GLU A 654 -17.27 0.06 17.70
CA GLU A 654 -18.62 0.22 17.14
C GLU A 654 -19.49 1.07 18.07
N ASP A 655 -19.39 0.87 19.38
CA ASP A 655 -20.09 1.70 20.38
C ASP A 655 -19.66 3.18 20.33
N ILE A 656 -18.37 3.45 20.12
CA ILE A 656 -17.83 4.82 20.02
C ILE A 656 -18.28 5.50 18.72
N VAL A 657 -18.36 4.74 17.62
CA VAL A 657 -18.64 5.26 16.27
C VAL A 657 -20.14 5.39 16.01
N LEU A 658 -20.98 4.58 16.65
CA LEU A 658 -22.42 4.54 16.42
C LEU A 658 -23.12 5.91 16.52
N PRO A 659 -22.84 6.77 17.53
CA PRO A 659 -23.47 8.09 17.60
C PRO A 659 -23.13 8.98 16.39
N LEU A 660 -21.89 8.91 15.90
CA LEU A 660 -21.44 9.67 14.73
C LEU A 660 -22.12 9.16 13.45
N LEU A 661 -22.31 7.85 13.33
CA LEU A 661 -23.05 7.24 12.22
C LEU A 661 -24.53 7.63 12.24
N LEU A 662 -25.18 7.63 13.40
CA LEU A 662 -26.57 8.07 13.54
C LEU A 662 -26.74 9.55 13.14
N ILE A 663 -25.83 10.42 13.61
CA ILE A 663 -25.79 11.83 13.21
C ILE A 663 -25.61 11.98 11.70
N GLN A 664 -24.72 11.16 11.11
CA GLN A 664 -24.48 11.15 9.67
C GLN A 664 -25.74 10.74 8.89
N GLN A 665 -26.38 9.63 9.28
CA GLN A 665 -27.60 9.15 8.60
C GLN A 665 -28.75 10.15 8.73
N TYR A 666 -28.96 10.72 9.92
CA TYR A 666 -29.94 11.77 10.12
C TYR A 666 -29.66 12.99 9.23
N GLY A 667 -28.40 13.43 9.14
CA GLY A 667 -27.98 14.50 8.24
C GLY A 667 -28.31 14.18 6.78
N LEU A 668 -28.01 12.97 6.31
CA LEU A 668 -28.32 12.51 4.95
C LEU A 668 -29.84 12.52 4.68
N MET A 669 -30.66 12.08 5.63
CA MET A 669 -32.13 12.13 5.52
C MET A 669 -32.62 13.57 5.37
N LYS A 670 -32.15 14.50 6.21
CA LYS A 670 -32.55 15.91 6.17
C LYS A 670 -32.10 16.66 4.92
N ILE A 671 -30.99 16.23 4.30
CA ILE A 671 -30.54 16.79 3.02
C ILE A 671 -31.48 16.39 1.88
N GLN A 672 -32.09 15.20 1.94
CA GLN A 672 -33.03 14.72 0.93
C GLN A 672 -34.39 15.45 0.99
N GLU A 673 -34.78 15.97 2.16
CA GLU A 673 -35.98 16.81 2.33
C GLU A 673 -35.84 18.22 1.70
N ASP A 674 -34.63 18.59 1.24
CA ASP A 674 -34.28 19.87 0.60
C ASP A 674 -34.73 21.14 1.38
N GLY A 675 -34.63 21.10 2.71
CA GLY A 675 -35.03 22.20 3.59
C GLY A 675 -34.02 23.36 3.70
N PRO A 676 -34.38 24.48 4.35
CA PRO A 676 -33.56 25.70 4.45
C PRO A 676 -32.22 25.50 5.19
N GLN A 677 -32.07 24.42 5.95
CA GLN A 677 -30.86 24.09 6.72
C GLN A 677 -29.93 23.10 6.01
N LYS A 678 -30.15 22.80 4.72
CA LYS A 678 -29.37 21.81 3.95
C LYS A 678 -27.86 21.96 4.11
N GLU A 679 -27.32 23.17 3.99
CA GLU A 679 -25.87 23.41 4.13
C GLU A 679 -25.34 23.04 5.52
N THR A 680 -26.15 23.23 6.57
CA THR A 680 -25.79 22.85 7.95
C THR A 680 -25.70 21.33 8.08
N PHE A 681 -26.67 20.60 7.51
CA PHE A 681 -26.63 19.14 7.49
C PHE A 681 -25.49 18.59 6.62
N GLU A 682 -25.17 19.23 5.49
CA GLU A 682 -24.01 18.83 4.67
C GLU A 682 -22.68 19.00 5.44
N LYS A 683 -22.56 20.07 6.23
CA LYS A 683 -21.41 20.27 7.14
C LYS A 683 -21.37 19.19 8.23
N LEU A 684 -22.52 18.84 8.80
CA LEU A 684 -22.64 17.79 9.81
C LEU A 684 -22.23 16.40 9.27
N VAL A 685 -22.70 16.05 8.07
CA VAL A 685 -22.30 14.82 7.35
C VAL A 685 -20.79 14.82 7.08
N THR A 686 -20.24 15.95 6.64
CA THR A 686 -18.80 16.06 6.37
C THR A 686 -17.95 15.87 7.64
N ARG A 687 -18.37 16.45 8.77
CA ARG A 687 -17.66 16.30 10.07
C ARG A 687 -17.80 14.91 10.68
N SER A 688 -18.98 14.29 10.57
CA SER A 688 -19.19 12.91 11.05
C SER A 688 -18.41 11.91 10.21
N LEU A 689 -18.44 12.04 8.87
CA LEU A 689 -17.60 11.26 7.96
C LEU A 689 -16.13 11.30 8.38
N TYR A 690 -15.63 12.49 8.69
CA TYR A 690 -14.27 12.69 9.16
C TYR A 690 -13.96 11.90 10.44
N GLY A 691 -14.81 12.02 11.46
CA GLY A 691 -14.67 11.27 12.72
C GLY A 691 -14.76 9.76 12.51
N ASN A 692 -15.71 9.32 11.70
CA ASN A 692 -15.95 7.91 11.40
C ASN A 692 -14.76 7.28 10.69
N ILE A 693 -14.17 7.94 9.69
CA ILE A 693 -12.99 7.43 8.97
C ILE A 693 -11.83 7.16 9.94
N ASN A 694 -11.59 8.04 10.90
CA ASN A 694 -10.50 7.89 11.86
C ASN A 694 -10.79 6.83 12.91
N ALA A 695 -11.99 6.82 13.46
CA ALA A 695 -12.38 5.91 14.54
C ALA A 695 -12.53 4.46 14.06
N SER A 696 -13.00 4.28 12.83
CA SER A 696 -13.35 2.95 12.30
C SER A 696 -12.12 2.18 11.77
N ARG A 697 -10.98 2.84 11.54
CA ARG A 697 -9.72 2.23 11.03
C ARG A 697 -9.96 1.46 9.70
N ASN A 698 -9.57 0.18 9.63
CA ASN A 698 -9.87 -0.74 8.51
C ASN A 698 -11.30 -1.27 8.58
N SER A 699 -12.28 -0.38 8.64
CA SER A 699 -13.71 -0.75 8.74
C SER A 699 -14.41 -0.89 7.41
N ALA A 700 -13.73 -0.54 6.31
CA ALA A 700 -14.23 -0.75 4.97
C ALA A 700 -13.76 -2.12 4.56
#